data_AF-A0A8H4NTG8-F1
#
_entry.id   AF-A0A8H4NTG8-F1
#
_cell.length_a   1.000
_cell.length_b   1.000
_cell.length_c   1.000
_cell.angle_alpha   90.00
_cell.angle_beta   90.00
_cell.angle_gamma   90.00
#
_symmetry.space_group_name_H-M   'P 1'
#
loop_
_entity.id
_entity.type
_entity.pdbx_description
1 polymer ?
#
loop_
_entity_poly.entity_id
_entity_poly.type
_entity_poly.pdbx_seq_one_letter_code
_entity_poly.pdbx_strand_id
1 'polypeptide(L)'
;MPRSEHNSPTDLTQQYMANSTNQASHQSVEVQDYGLPSHLMAQGGTGSRAVTSVQQSPEPSQEDLQGHYIGPASGVSFLLRVQKRMHKAISFSGPGSIFTFGDAPLHNPDYDPNFCMMLPKEDAQRVVDRYFDFAMPTYRFLHRPTIQEYFTEFYETLGVMRDPNNSAAKVALLFMILAHAMVYMPEGDRPGPSDLSSRYYLAAEHQLSKESGSIRLTSVQARLLQCYYLGTQSRVNHCWSQFGIVTNLALAIGLNRNKRPGVISGLNHIEVESRRRTFWCAYTLDAYLSVSLGRPRNFHDDDIDTELPACVDDSDITKDHISLSGSAKGYSVMLAPLGHMKLAQIIGHILRALYSVKPISVSRRAEETQRISKDLADWRLEFSQFLDADYFSTSFLVPIVQRQRNVLNLTYSHAIILTHRQAVLHNFARISRQSRRGSENDASTLESVQKCLQAAMDTVRLIEEMAENGQMYRAFWVTAYFAFTAAMVLYIYVIQKWASPPETYSEYFTAAARCQSHMSTMVEKGSLSERYCFLLEELRIEALRQVNRMHPSTNVFGGMEGHSQENGFQTNNIPMDTPSDKTSYTDLMGENGLDYNGMSGVDFSGWGQFASMISSGLVSKRLEGKTVLITGASSGIGKSTAFEFARTSPKNLKLVLTARRIDTLNQIAQDIVKEVGDGVKVHPVQLDVSKPDEVRSFLSKLPAEFSEIDILVNNAGLVKGVDKAPEIKEEDINVMFATNVTGLINMTQAILPSMLKRNNGEGAGDIINIGSIAGREPYVGGSIYCATKAAIHSFTESLRKELISKRIRVIRIDPGQVETEFSVVRFYGDKSKADAVYAGCEPLTPDDIAEAIVFAAGRRENVVIADTLIFPNHQAAATIMHRKST
;
A
#
# COMPACT_ATOMS: atom_id res chain seq x y z
N MET A 1 -22.00 -0.51 64.61
CA MET A 1 -23.26 -1.13 65.11
C MET A 1 -24.28 -0.02 65.33
N PRO A 2 -25.59 -0.25 65.24
CA PRO A 2 -26.37 -1.30 64.52
C PRO A 2 -26.62 -0.86 63.04
N ARG A 3 -27.22 -1.60 62.06
CA ARG A 3 -28.48 -2.38 61.91
C ARG A 3 -29.76 -1.52 61.95
N SER A 4 -30.42 -1.28 60.80
CA SER A 4 -31.59 -2.00 60.21
C SER A 4 -32.94 -1.47 60.74
N GLU A 5 -34.13 -1.65 60.13
CA GLU A 5 -34.57 -2.56 59.04
C GLU A 5 -35.82 -2.01 58.27
N HIS A 6 -36.44 -2.84 57.41
CA HIS A 6 -37.56 -2.51 56.51
C HIS A 6 -38.93 -2.25 57.18
N ASN A 7 -39.85 -1.56 56.47
CA ASN A 7 -41.05 -2.21 55.87
C ASN A 7 -41.88 -1.31 54.93
N SER A 8 -42.52 -1.94 53.93
CA SER A 8 -43.58 -1.43 53.03
C SER A 8 -44.90 -2.20 53.30
N PRO A 9 -46.04 -1.99 52.57
CA PRO A 9 -46.22 -2.52 51.20
C PRO A 9 -47.25 -1.79 50.27
N THR A 10 -47.32 -2.16 48.97
CA THR A 10 -48.52 -2.23 48.06
C THR A 10 -49.46 -1.00 47.84
N ASP A 11 -50.12 -0.76 46.68
CA ASP A 11 -50.06 -1.38 45.34
C ASP A 11 -50.60 -0.47 44.21
N LEU A 12 -50.33 -0.87 42.95
CA LEU A 12 -51.10 -0.69 41.68
C LEU A 12 -51.68 0.65 41.14
N THR A 13 -51.52 0.78 39.80
CA THR A 13 -52.43 1.34 38.75
C THR A 13 -52.61 2.86 38.46
N GLN A 14 -52.30 3.21 37.18
CA GLN A 14 -53.07 4.05 36.22
C GLN A 14 -53.32 5.56 36.49
N GLN A 15 -53.71 6.41 35.52
CA GLN A 15 -53.34 6.62 34.09
C GLN A 15 -54.01 7.95 33.61
N TYR A 16 -53.46 8.60 32.56
CA TYR A 16 -54.13 9.59 31.67
C TYR A 16 -54.69 10.97 32.17
N MET A 17 -53.97 12.02 31.75
CA MET A 17 -54.42 13.16 30.88
C MET A 17 -55.38 14.29 31.34
N ALA A 18 -55.30 15.38 30.56
CA ALA A 18 -56.21 16.55 30.46
C ALA A 18 -56.08 17.64 31.56
N ASN A 19 -56.30 18.95 31.30
CA ASN A 19 -56.67 19.63 30.04
C ASN A 19 -56.40 21.16 30.05
N SER A 20 -56.21 21.77 28.86
CA SER A 20 -56.64 23.15 28.50
C SER A 20 -56.04 24.38 29.26
N THR A 21 -56.16 25.68 28.91
CA THR A 21 -56.35 26.57 27.72
C THR A 21 -56.22 28.04 28.24
N ASN A 22 -56.07 29.16 27.52
CA ASN A 22 -55.76 29.55 26.13
C ASN A 22 -55.40 31.06 26.12
N GLN A 23 -54.58 31.56 25.16
CA GLN A 23 -54.73 32.93 24.62
C GLN A 23 -54.05 33.12 23.24
N ALA A 24 -54.54 34.11 22.48
CA ALA A 24 -54.35 34.32 21.03
C ALA A 24 -54.39 35.85 20.75
N SER A 25 -54.11 36.46 19.58
CA SER A 25 -53.52 36.07 18.28
C SER A 25 -53.40 37.33 17.39
N HIS A 26 -52.47 37.35 16.43
CA HIS A 26 -52.53 38.00 15.09
C HIS A 26 -51.22 37.59 14.37
N GLN A 27 -51.18 36.71 13.35
CA GLN A 27 -51.60 36.85 11.94
C GLN A 27 -51.02 38.11 11.27
N SER A 28 -50.45 38.07 10.05
CA SER A 28 -50.74 37.26 8.84
C SER A 28 -49.49 37.18 7.90
N VAL A 29 -49.38 36.41 6.79
CA VAL A 29 -50.27 35.46 6.08
C VAL A 29 -49.46 34.36 5.33
N GLU A 30 -50.16 33.50 4.58
CA GLU A 30 -49.79 32.16 4.08
C GLU A 30 -48.78 32.05 2.91
N VAL A 31 -48.36 30.79 2.67
CA VAL A 31 -47.76 30.28 1.42
C VAL A 31 -48.87 29.61 0.59
N GLN A 32 -48.83 29.72 -0.74
CA GLN A 32 -49.70 28.94 -1.64
C GLN A 32 -48.95 28.29 -2.80
N ASP A 33 -49.58 27.24 -3.36
CA ASP A 33 -48.99 26.20 -4.20
C ASP A 33 -49.69 26.15 -5.57
N TYR A 34 -48.91 26.08 -6.66
CA TYR A 34 -49.31 25.76 -8.04
C TYR A 34 -48.04 25.32 -8.80
N GLY A 35 -48.03 24.34 -9.71
CA GLY A 35 -49.11 23.56 -10.30
C GLY A 35 -48.76 23.24 -11.77
N LEU A 36 -48.24 22.04 -12.05
CA LEU A 36 -47.74 21.67 -13.39
C LEU A 36 -48.85 21.02 -14.25
N PRO A 37 -49.11 21.52 -15.48
CA PRO A 37 -50.13 20.96 -16.38
C PRO A 37 -49.56 19.86 -17.29
N SER A 38 -50.42 18.91 -17.67
CA SER A 38 -50.15 17.89 -18.69
C SER A 38 -51.05 18.06 -19.91
N HIS A 39 -50.50 17.87 -21.12
CA HIS A 39 -51.10 17.23 -22.31
C HIS A 39 -50.48 17.74 -23.62
N LEU A 40 -49.97 16.81 -24.44
CA LEU A 40 -50.48 16.54 -25.80
C LEU A 40 -49.84 15.25 -26.36
N MET A 41 -50.46 14.65 -27.39
CA MET A 41 -50.11 13.32 -27.90
C MET A 41 -49.49 13.34 -29.30
N ALA A 42 -48.62 12.37 -29.57
CA ALA A 42 -48.36 11.81 -30.90
C ALA A 42 -48.15 10.28 -30.76
N GLN A 43 -48.43 9.51 -31.82
CA GLN A 43 -48.53 8.05 -31.76
C GLN A 43 -47.40 7.31 -32.51
N GLY A 44 -47.11 6.08 -32.06
CA GLY A 44 -46.72 4.97 -32.95
C GLY A 44 -45.23 4.62 -33.04
N GLY A 45 -44.90 3.35 -32.84
CA GLY A 45 -43.57 2.78 -33.11
C GLY A 45 -43.16 1.64 -32.17
N THR A 46 -43.30 0.39 -32.61
CA THR A 46 -42.91 -0.81 -31.82
C THR A 46 -41.45 -1.20 -32.10
N GLY A 47 -40.62 -1.36 -31.06
CA GLY A 47 -39.22 -1.82 -31.22
C GLY A 47 -38.55 -2.28 -29.92
N SER A 48 -38.22 -3.57 -29.82
CA SER A 48 -37.69 -4.21 -28.61
C SER A 48 -36.27 -3.77 -28.22
N ARG A 49 -36.11 -3.24 -26.99
CA ARG A 49 -35.14 -3.72 -25.97
C ARG A 49 -35.24 -2.91 -24.66
N ALA A 50 -35.65 -3.56 -23.57
CA ALA A 50 -35.64 -2.93 -22.24
C ALA A 50 -34.21 -2.91 -21.66
N VAL A 51 -33.75 -1.74 -21.22
CA VAL A 51 -32.46 -1.56 -20.53
C VAL A 51 -32.72 -1.31 -19.04
N THR A 52 -32.38 -2.29 -18.20
CA THR A 52 -32.33 -2.13 -16.74
C THR A 52 -31.16 -2.91 -16.14
N SER A 53 -29.93 -2.57 -16.54
CA SER A 53 -28.74 -2.95 -15.77
C SER A 53 -28.60 -1.99 -14.59
N VAL A 54 -29.00 -2.42 -13.39
CA VAL A 54 -28.74 -1.66 -12.16
C VAL A 54 -27.23 -1.53 -12.01
N GLN A 55 -26.73 -0.29 -11.92
CA GLN A 55 -25.30 -0.03 -11.79
C GLN A 55 -24.80 -0.58 -10.45
N GLN A 56 -23.95 -1.60 -10.51
CA GLN A 56 -23.10 -1.94 -9.37
C GLN A 56 -22.16 -0.75 -9.12
N SER A 57 -22.27 -0.13 -7.93
CA SER A 57 -21.39 0.97 -7.56
C SER A 57 -19.96 0.43 -7.36
N PRO A 58 -18.93 0.95 -8.08
CA PRO A 58 -17.57 0.46 -7.95
C PRO A 58 -16.90 1.04 -6.69
N GLU A 59 -16.92 0.27 -5.62
CA GLU A 59 -16.30 0.60 -4.34
C GLU A 59 -14.78 0.26 -4.33
N PRO A 60 -13.93 1.06 -3.65
CA PRO A 60 -13.85 2.52 -3.72
C PRO A 60 -12.51 2.97 -4.35
N SER A 61 -12.24 4.27 -4.34
CA SER A 61 -10.93 4.85 -4.62
C SER A 61 -9.82 4.23 -3.76
N GLN A 62 -8.61 4.10 -4.34
CA GLN A 62 -7.43 3.74 -3.55
C GLN A 62 -7.04 4.94 -2.66
N GLU A 63 -7.15 4.76 -1.35
CA GLU A 63 -6.90 5.79 -0.35
C GLU A 63 -5.74 5.42 0.60
N ASP A 64 -5.12 6.44 1.20
CA ASP A 64 -4.02 6.28 2.15
C ASP A 64 -4.49 5.92 3.59
N LEU A 65 -3.70 6.28 4.60
CA LEU A 65 -4.05 6.06 6.01
C LEU A 65 -5.01 7.13 6.57
N GLN A 66 -5.36 8.14 5.78
CA GLN A 66 -6.16 9.32 6.18
C GLN A 66 -7.36 9.60 5.26
N GLY A 67 -7.49 8.88 4.13
CA GLY A 67 -8.57 9.07 3.15
C GLY A 67 -8.16 9.87 1.92
N HIS A 68 -6.87 10.17 1.72
CA HIS A 68 -6.41 10.86 0.51
C HIS A 68 -6.32 9.90 -0.68
N TYR A 69 -6.85 10.31 -1.83
CA TYR A 69 -6.73 9.56 -3.09
C TYR A 69 -5.27 9.36 -3.52
N ILE A 70 -4.90 8.12 -3.84
CA ILE A 70 -3.62 7.73 -4.46
C ILE A 70 -3.89 6.72 -5.58
N GLY A 71 -3.72 7.15 -6.82
CA GLY A 71 -3.94 6.34 -8.02
C GLY A 71 -2.91 5.22 -8.23
N PRO A 72 -3.20 4.31 -9.19
CA PRO A 72 -2.39 3.12 -9.46
C PRO A 72 -1.00 3.40 -10.07
N ALA A 73 -0.73 4.64 -10.49
CA ALA A 73 0.54 5.04 -11.10
C ALA A 73 1.73 5.05 -10.12
N SER A 74 1.50 5.25 -8.82
CA SER A 74 2.58 5.38 -7.84
C SER A 74 2.93 4.07 -7.15
N GLY A 75 4.22 3.87 -6.86
CA GLY A 75 4.67 2.86 -5.90
C GLY A 75 4.21 3.15 -4.47
N VAL A 76 3.94 4.40 -4.10
CA VAL A 76 3.54 4.84 -2.75
C VAL A 76 2.20 4.22 -2.30
N SER A 77 1.24 3.97 -3.21
CA SER A 77 0.04 3.21 -2.83
C SER A 77 0.34 1.75 -2.46
N PHE A 78 1.37 1.13 -3.07
CA PHE A 78 1.91 -0.16 -2.63
C PHE A 78 2.62 -0.03 -1.27
N LEU A 79 3.45 1.01 -1.07
CA LEU A 79 4.14 1.25 0.21
C LEU A 79 3.15 1.37 1.37
N LEU A 80 2.09 2.16 1.21
CA LEU A 80 1.06 2.37 2.22
C LEU A 80 0.23 1.11 2.49
N ARG A 81 -0.05 0.29 1.46
CA ARG A 81 -0.69 -1.04 1.65
C ARG A 81 0.17 -1.97 2.50
N VAL A 82 1.48 -2.00 2.25
CA VAL A 82 2.43 -2.81 3.02
C VAL A 82 2.56 -2.26 4.45
N GLN A 83 2.79 -0.95 4.62
CA GLN A 83 2.89 -0.27 5.92
C GLN A 83 1.64 -0.49 6.80
N LYS A 84 0.43 -0.35 6.23
CA LYS A 84 -0.86 -0.57 6.90
C LYS A 84 -0.99 -1.98 7.48
N ARG A 85 -0.34 -2.98 6.88
CA ARG A 85 -0.38 -4.39 7.34
C ARG A 85 0.83 -4.80 8.20
N MET A 86 2.00 -4.19 7.99
CA MET A 86 3.22 -4.47 8.76
C MET A 86 3.23 -3.84 10.16
N HIS A 87 2.83 -2.56 10.29
CA HIS A 87 2.81 -1.84 11.57
C HIS A 87 4.12 -1.97 12.38
N LYS A 88 5.25 -1.57 11.76
CA LYS A 88 6.57 -1.40 12.40
C LYS A 88 7.28 -0.16 11.84
N ALA A 89 8.03 0.52 12.71
CA ALA A 89 9.18 1.37 12.39
C ALA A 89 9.07 2.53 11.37
N ILE A 90 7.87 3.09 11.13
CA ILE A 90 7.76 4.50 10.69
C ILE A 90 6.83 5.19 11.68
N SER A 91 7.42 5.90 12.65
CA SER A 91 6.67 6.99 13.29
C SER A 91 6.54 8.09 12.25
N PHE A 92 5.30 8.49 11.96
CA PHE A 92 5.11 9.80 11.37
C PHE A 92 5.67 10.86 12.34
N SER A 93 6.11 11.99 11.79
CA SER A 93 6.36 13.20 12.57
C SER A 93 5.12 13.55 13.41
N GLY A 94 5.33 14.18 14.56
CA GLY A 94 4.24 14.57 15.46
C GLY A 94 3.23 15.54 14.81
N PRO A 95 2.13 15.90 15.50
CA PRO A 95 1.05 16.71 14.93
C PRO A 95 1.60 17.98 14.27
N GLY A 96 1.54 18.00 12.94
CA GLY A 96 2.10 19.04 12.07
C GLY A 96 1.09 19.50 11.02
N SER A 97 1.50 20.45 10.18
CA SER A 97 0.64 21.04 9.16
C SER A 97 0.11 19.98 8.17
N ILE A 98 -1.17 20.11 7.80
CA ILE A 98 -1.82 19.27 6.78
C ILE A 98 -1.07 19.30 5.43
N PHE A 99 -0.45 20.43 5.09
CA PHE A 99 0.34 20.61 3.87
C PHE A 99 1.72 19.91 3.94
N THR A 100 2.16 19.50 5.12
CA THR A 100 3.45 18.84 5.36
C THR A 100 3.28 17.45 5.97
N PHE A 101 2.07 16.90 5.98
CA PHE A 101 1.82 15.62 6.66
C PHE A 101 2.60 14.49 5.98
N GLY A 102 3.27 13.68 6.80
CA GLY A 102 4.08 12.56 6.32
C GLY A 102 5.41 12.94 5.68
N ASP A 103 5.73 14.23 5.51
CA ASP A 103 7.07 14.68 5.13
C ASP A 103 8.02 14.68 6.34
N ALA A 104 9.33 14.66 6.07
CA ALA A 104 10.32 14.96 7.10
C ALA A 104 10.13 16.41 7.61
N PRO A 105 10.37 16.69 8.91
CA PRO A 105 10.49 18.07 9.37
C PRO A 105 11.70 18.72 8.70
N LEU A 106 11.57 19.97 8.24
CA LEU A 106 12.77 20.78 8.01
C LEU A 106 13.51 20.87 9.35
N HIS A 107 14.84 20.81 9.32
CA HIS A 107 15.63 21.35 10.42
C HIS A 107 15.37 22.85 10.45
N ASN A 108 14.49 23.24 11.38
CA ASN A 108 13.96 24.58 11.52
C ASN A 108 14.72 25.23 12.69
N PRO A 109 15.86 25.92 12.45
CA PRO A 109 16.43 26.78 13.47
C PRO A 109 15.40 27.82 13.89
N ASP A 110 15.54 28.39 15.09
CA ASP A 110 14.68 29.49 15.54
C ASP A 110 14.70 30.61 14.49
N TYR A 111 13.59 30.76 13.76
CA TYR A 111 13.54 31.62 12.59
C TYR A 111 13.40 33.07 13.02
N ASP A 112 14.53 33.75 13.10
CA ASP A 112 14.59 35.21 13.18
C ASP A 112 14.13 35.82 11.84
N PRO A 113 13.01 36.55 11.78
CA PRO A 113 12.57 37.24 10.56
C PRO A 113 13.50 38.38 10.14
N ASN A 114 14.46 38.78 11.00
CA ASN A 114 15.53 39.72 10.68
C ASN A 114 16.77 39.03 10.08
N PHE A 115 16.78 37.70 9.93
CA PHE A 115 17.92 36.96 9.38
C PHE A 115 18.13 37.28 7.89
N CYS A 116 19.06 38.20 7.62
CA CYS A 116 19.57 38.51 6.28
C CYS A 116 21.11 38.41 6.26
N MET A 117 21.64 37.22 6.51
CA MET A 117 23.08 36.96 6.41
C MET A 117 23.52 36.91 4.94
N MET A 118 23.77 38.07 4.34
CA MET A 118 24.42 38.13 3.03
C MET A 118 25.81 37.50 3.11
N LEU A 119 26.06 36.48 2.29
CA LEU A 119 27.40 35.92 2.11
C LEU A 119 28.34 36.95 1.45
N PRO A 120 29.67 36.78 1.57
CA PRO A 120 30.63 37.46 0.71
C PRO A 120 30.25 37.31 -0.76
N LYS A 121 30.41 38.38 -1.55
CA LYS A 121 29.93 38.41 -2.95
C LYS A 121 30.53 37.27 -3.80
N GLU A 122 31.79 36.93 -3.55
CA GLU A 122 32.49 35.82 -4.22
C GLU A 122 31.90 34.45 -3.86
N ASP A 123 31.62 34.20 -2.58
CA ASP A 123 30.96 32.96 -2.14
C ASP A 123 29.56 32.83 -2.72
N ALA A 124 28.77 33.90 -2.68
CA ALA A 124 27.44 33.91 -3.26
C ALA A 124 27.46 33.73 -4.79
N GLN A 125 28.46 34.29 -5.48
CA GLN A 125 28.68 34.06 -6.91
C GLN A 125 28.98 32.57 -7.19
N ARG A 126 29.89 31.94 -6.43
CA ARG A 126 30.17 30.49 -6.54
C ARG A 126 28.91 29.64 -6.37
N VAL A 127 27.99 30.03 -5.48
CA VAL A 127 26.69 29.36 -5.28
C VAL A 127 25.74 29.60 -6.46
N VAL A 128 25.67 30.82 -7.00
CA VAL A 128 24.87 31.14 -8.21
C VAL A 128 25.40 30.39 -9.44
N ASP A 129 26.71 30.25 -9.60
CA ASP A 129 27.29 29.45 -10.68
C ASP A 129 26.98 27.95 -10.49
N ARG A 130 27.07 27.43 -9.27
CA ARG A 130 26.65 26.06 -8.94
C ARG A 130 25.17 25.79 -9.25
N TYR A 131 24.30 26.80 -9.20
CA TYR A 131 22.90 26.67 -9.63
C TYR A 131 22.79 26.35 -11.13
N PHE A 132 23.41 27.18 -11.96
CA PHE A 132 23.30 27.10 -13.42
C PHE A 132 24.16 25.99 -14.04
N ASP A 133 25.30 25.67 -13.43
CA ASP A 133 26.29 24.76 -14.03
C ASP A 133 26.27 23.37 -13.40
N PHE A 134 25.42 23.13 -12.39
CA PHE A 134 25.19 21.80 -11.85
C PHE A 134 23.76 21.55 -11.34
N ALA A 135 23.20 22.42 -10.49
CA ALA A 135 21.97 22.12 -9.73
C ALA A 135 20.74 21.89 -10.60
N MET A 136 20.58 22.66 -11.69
CA MET A 136 19.45 22.58 -12.62
C MET A 136 19.87 22.09 -14.01
N PRO A 137 19.85 20.77 -14.28
CA PRO A 137 20.39 20.21 -15.51
C PRO A 137 19.40 20.38 -16.66
N THR A 138 18.16 19.93 -16.45
CA THR A 138 17.07 19.97 -17.43
C THR A 138 16.00 21.02 -17.07
N TYR A 139 15.88 21.40 -15.81
CA TYR A 139 14.89 22.37 -15.30
C TYR A 139 15.32 23.84 -15.51
N ARG A 140 15.75 24.20 -16.72
CA ARG A 140 16.39 25.50 -17.01
C ARG A 140 15.37 26.62 -17.28
N PHE A 141 14.62 27.03 -16.26
CA PHE A 141 13.59 28.08 -16.37
C PHE A 141 14.01 29.50 -16.02
N LEU A 142 15.27 29.72 -15.60
CA LEU A 142 15.82 31.04 -15.34
C LEU A 142 16.84 31.42 -16.42
N HIS A 143 16.84 32.70 -16.79
CA HIS A 143 17.79 33.29 -17.73
C HIS A 143 19.01 33.84 -16.97
N ARG A 144 20.19 33.23 -17.15
CA ARG A 144 21.42 33.52 -16.39
C ARG A 144 21.81 35.01 -16.40
N PRO A 145 21.83 35.74 -17.54
CA PRO A 145 22.12 37.18 -17.54
C PRO A 145 21.17 38.01 -16.67
N THR A 146 19.86 37.73 -16.70
CA THR A 146 18.86 38.47 -15.91
C THR A 146 18.99 38.18 -14.41
N ILE A 147 19.35 36.95 -14.04
CA ILE A 147 19.72 36.66 -12.64
C ILE A 147 21.01 37.37 -12.23
N GLN A 148 21.99 37.48 -13.12
CA GLN A 148 23.23 38.21 -12.85
C GLN A 148 23.01 39.74 -12.73
N GLU A 149 22.07 40.32 -13.48
CA GLU A 149 21.58 41.69 -13.29
C GLU A 149 21.00 41.85 -11.87
N TYR A 150 20.08 40.97 -11.46
CA TYR A 150 19.45 41.03 -10.13
C TYR A 150 20.45 40.79 -8.98
N PHE A 151 21.38 39.85 -9.14
CA PHE A 151 22.44 39.57 -8.16
C PHE A 151 23.37 40.77 -7.98
N THR A 152 23.72 41.44 -9.08
CA THR A 152 24.52 42.67 -9.04
C THR A 152 23.76 43.81 -8.35
N GLU A 153 22.49 44.03 -8.74
CA GLU A 153 21.59 45.00 -8.09
C GLU A 153 21.43 44.73 -6.58
N PHE A 154 21.31 43.47 -6.17
CA PHE A 154 21.18 43.05 -4.78
C PHE A 154 22.41 43.43 -3.95
N TYR A 155 23.61 43.12 -4.42
CA TYR A 155 24.85 43.49 -3.72
C TYR A 155 25.15 45.00 -3.76
N GLU A 156 24.79 45.71 -4.84
CA GLU A 156 24.92 47.17 -4.93
C GLU A 156 23.94 47.92 -4.01
N THR A 157 22.77 47.35 -3.72
CA THR A 157 21.71 47.98 -2.91
C THR A 157 21.60 47.39 -1.50
N LEU A 158 22.53 46.53 -1.09
CA LEU A 158 22.51 45.80 0.19
C LEU A 158 21.16 45.09 0.45
N GLY A 159 20.57 44.54 -0.60
CA GLY A 159 19.31 43.79 -0.57
C GLY A 159 18.01 44.59 -0.69
N VAL A 160 18.07 45.93 -0.76
CA VAL A 160 16.85 46.78 -0.88
C VAL A 160 16.20 46.69 -2.27
N MET A 161 17.01 46.53 -3.32
CA MET A 161 16.64 46.63 -4.75
C MET A 161 16.13 48.02 -5.18
N ARG A 162 16.14 48.29 -6.49
CA ARG A 162 15.79 49.61 -7.07
C ARG A 162 14.30 49.76 -7.40
N ASP A 163 13.57 48.65 -7.51
CA ASP A 163 12.14 48.59 -7.83
C ASP A 163 11.35 48.06 -6.60
N PRO A 164 10.70 48.94 -5.82
CA PRO A 164 9.97 48.53 -4.61
C PRO A 164 8.77 47.61 -4.88
N ASN A 165 8.21 47.61 -6.09
CA ASN A 165 7.02 46.82 -6.43
C ASN A 165 7.36 45.36 -6.83
N ASN A 166 8.66 45.06 -7.01
CA ASN A 166 9.16 43.76 -7.45
C ASN A 166 10.33 43.24 -6.61
N SER A 167 10.91 44.08 -5.73
CA SER A 167 12.03 43.75 -4.84
C SER A 167 11.83 42.42 -4.11
N ALA A 168 10.69 42.25 -3.44
CA ALA A 168 10.32 41.04 -2.71
C ALA A 168 10.48 39.74 -3.53
N ALA A 169 9.99 39.73 -4.78
CA ALA A 169 10.10 38.54 -5.63
C ALA A 169 11.52 38.34 -6.20
N LYS A 170 12.23 39.41 -6.56
CA LYS A 170 13.64 39.33 -6.97
C LYS A 170 14.51 38.76 -5.84
N VAL A 171 14.37 39.29 -4.62
CA VAL A 171 15.12 38.86 -3.44
C VAL A 171 14.76 37.42 -3.07
N ALA A 172 13.48 37.05 -3.08
CA ALA A 172 13.06 35.67 -2.85
C ALA A 172 13.64 34.70 -3.89
N LEU A 173 13.68 35.09 -5.17
CA LEU A 173 14.26 34.26 -6.22
C LEU A 173 15.77 34.07 -6.02
N LEU A 174 16.52 35.13 -5.67
CA LEU A 174 17.94 35.04 -5.34
C LEU A 174 18.19 34.15 -4.11
N PHE A 175 17.43 34.33 -3.02
CA PHE A 175 17.52 33.46 -1.85
C PHE A 175 17.17 32.00 -2.18
N MET A 176 16.18 31.75 -3.05
CA MET A 176 15.87 30.39 -3.49
C MET A 176 16.96 29.76 -4.36
N ILE A 177 17.67 30.54 -5.18
CA ILE A 177 18.84 30.09 -5.94
C ILE A 177 19.96 29.68 -4.98
N LEU A 178 20.26 30.50 -3.97
CA LEU A 178 21.26 30.19 -2.95
C LEU A 178 20.86 28.94 -2.14
N ALA A 179 19.63 28.90 -1.61
CA ALA A 179 19.08 27.77 -0.87
C ALA A 179 19.20 26.46 -1.65
N HIS A 180 18.79 26.46 -2.93
CA HIS A 180 18.76 25.27 -3.77
C HIS A 180 20.16 24.80 -4.16
N ALA A 181 21.04 25.68 -4.61
CA ALA A 181 22.38 25.30 -5.07
C ALA A 181 23.27 24.77 -3.94
N MET A 182 23.13 25.26 -2.71
CA MET A 182 23.87 24.77 -1.54
C MET A 182 23.65 23.28 -1.26
N VAL A 183 22.45 22.74 -1.50
CA VAL A 183 22.18 21.29 -1.33
C VAL A 183 22.98 20.44 -2.31
N TYR A 184 23.43 21.03 -3.42
CA TYR A 184 24.27 20.41 -4.45
C TYR A 184 25.76 20.71 -4.28
N MET A 185 26.20 21.38 -3.21
CA MET A 185 27.63 21.56 -2.91
C MET A 185 28.15 20.41 -2.03
N PRO A 186 29.39 19.93 -2.25
CA PRO A 186 30.09 19.07 -1.30
C PRO A 186 30.13 19.68 0.10
N GLU A 187 30.13 18.86 1.16
CA GLU A 187 29.98 19.36 2.53
C GLU A 187 31.12 20.30 2.96
N GLY A 188 32.35 20.08 2.46
CA GLY A 188 33.50 20.96 2.71
C GLY A 188 33.54 22.26 1.89
N ASP A 189 32.74 22.38 0.82
CA ASP A 189 32.72 23.56 -0.06
C ASP A 189 31.64 24.58 0.32
N ARG A 190 30.71 24.21 1.23
CA ARG A 190 29.55 25.03 1.60
C ARG A 190 29.98 26.25 2.42
N PRO A 191 29.67 27.48 1.98
CA PRO A 191 29.94 28.68 2.77
C PRO A 191 28.90 28.85 3.89
N GLY A 192 29.35 29.18 5.09
CA GLY A 192 28.49 29.45 6.26
C GLY A 192 28.05 28.20 7.04
N PRO A 193 27.05 28.31 7.94
CA PRO A 193 26.58 27.20 8.76
C PRO A 193 25.80 26.15 7.95
N SER A 194 25.74 24.92 8.45
CA SER A 194 25.12 23.77 7.77
C SER A 194 23.62 23.95 7.50
N ASP A 195 22.92 24.79 8.26
CA ASP A 195 21.49 25.09 8.12
C ASP A 195 21.19 26.28 7.19
N LEU A 196 22.22 26.95 6.64
CA LEU A 196 22.07 28.19 5.86
C LEU A 196 21.14 28.04 4.64
N SER A 197 21.16 26.87 4.00
CA SER A 197 20.24 26.52 2.91
C SER A 197 18.77 26.65 3.34
N SER A 198 18.41 26.10 4.49
CA SER A 198 17.06 26.19 5.08
C SER A 198 16.73 27.62 5.52
N ARG A 199 17.70 28.36 6.06
CA ARG A 199 17.51 29.78 6.42
C ARG A 199 17.19 30.65 5.20
N TYR A 200 17.86 30.44 4.06
CA TYR A 200 17.54 31.14 2.81
C TYR A 200 16.15 30.75 2.27
N TYR A 201 15.74 29.49 2.39
CA TYR A 201 14.37 29.06 2.03
C TYR A 201 13.30 29.82 2.85
N LEU A 202 13.48 29.90 4.18
CA LEU A 202 12.57 30.62 5.08
C LEU A 202 12.58 32.13 4.81
N ALA A 203 13.75 32.71 4.54
CA ALA A 203 13.87 34.11 4.13
C ALA A 203 13.14 34.39 2.79
N ALA A 204 13.17 33.45 1.85
CA ALA A 204 12.40 33.56 0.60
C ALA A 204 10.88 33.46 0.84
N GLU A 205 10.40 32.55 1.71
CA GLU A 205 8.99 32.51 2.14
C GLU A 205 8.56 33.85 2.77
N HIS A 206 9.38 34.43 3.63
CA HIS A 206 9.10 35.72 4.27
C HIS A 206 9.09 36.90 3.29
N GLN A 207 9.93 36.88 2.26
CA GLN A 207 9.86 37.88 1.19
C GLN A 207 8.62 37.68 0.31
N LEU A 208 8.27 36.43 -0.05
CA LEU A 208 7.08 36.10 -0.82
C LEU A 208 5.75 36.32 -0.08
N SER A 209 5.76 36.53 1.25
CA SER A 209 4.60 36.95 2.03
C SER A 209 4.44 38.48 2.13
N LYS A 210 5.48 39.26 1.83
CA LYS A 210 5.44 40.73 1.67
C LYS A 210 5.08 41.18 0.25
N GLU A 211 4.88 40.23 -0.67
CA GLU A 211 4.59 40.52 -2.06
C GLU A 211 3.22 41.20 -2.24
N SER A 212 3.20 42.25 -3.06
CA SER A 212 1.99 43.01 -3.40
C SER A 212 1.91 43.33 -4.91
N GLY A 213 0.74 43.79 -5.34
CA GLY A 213 0.45 44.12 -6.74
C GLY A 213 0.04 42.93 -7.60
N SER A 214 0.21 43.07 -8.92
CA SER A 214 -0.12 42.02 -9.90
C SER A 214 0.87 40.85 -9.87
N ILE A 215 0.39 39.64 -10.21
CA ILE A 215 1.22 38.44 -10.31
C ILE A 215 2.31 38.65 -11.39
N ARG A 216 3.58 38.55 -10.99
CA ARG A 216 4.77 38.69 -11.86
C ARG A 216 5.41 37.33 -12.14
N LEU A 217 6.05 37.17 -13.30
CA LEU A 217 6.76 35.92 -13.68
C LEU A 217 7.77 35.50 -12.59
N THR A 218 8.50 36.46 -12.03
CA THR A 218 9.49 36.27 -10.97
C THR A 218 8.91 35.60 -9.71
N SER A 219 7.64 35.86 -9.37
CA SER A 219 6.94 35.19 -8.25
C SER A 219 6.66 33.73 -8.56
N VAL A 220 6.17 33.44 -9.78
CA VAL A 220 5.94 32.06 -10.25
C VAL A 220 7.26 31.28 -10.29
N GLN A 221 8.34 31.91 -10.77
CA GLN A 221 9.68 31.33 -10.81
C GLN A 221 10.25 31.05 -9.41
N ALA A 222 10.09 31.97 -8.45
CA ALA A 222 10.55 31.77 -7.08
C ALA A 222 9.78 30.61 -6.40
N ARG A 223 8.46 30.56 -6.55
CA ARG A 223 7.61 29.49 -5.99
C ARG A 223 7.80 28.14 -6.69
N LEU A 224 8.07 28.13 -7.99
CA LEU A 224 8.49 26.92 -8.71
C LEU A 224 9.84 26.40 -8.17
N LEU A 225 10.80 27.29 -7.88
CA LEU A 225 12.07 26.91 -7.26
C LEU A 225 11.91 26.43 -5.81
N GLN A 226 10.96 26.96 -5.04
CA GLN A 226 10.56 26.39 -3.74
C GLN A 226 10.08 24.94 -3.89
N CYS A 227 9.28 24.62 -4.91
CA CYS A 227 8.82 23.26 -5.15
C CYS A 227 10.01 22.32 -5.47
N TYR A 228 10.94 22.73 -6.34
CA TYR A 228 12.15 21.96 -6.62
C TYR A 228 13.03 21.76 -5.37
N TYR A 229 13.17 22.78 -4.51
CA TYR A 229 13.88 22.68 -3.23
C TYR A 229 13.21 21.71 -2.25
N LEU A 230 11.89 21.81 -2.07
CA LEU A 230 11.14 20.89 -1.21
C LEU A 230 11.28 19.43 -1.69
N GLY A 231 11.42 19.21 -3.01
CA GLY A 231 11.83 17.93 -3.57
C GLY A 231 13.19 17.44 -3.04
N THR A 232 14.24 18.27 -3.07
CA THR A 232 15.58 17.86 -2.58
C THR A 232 15.61 17.57 -1.08
N GLN A 233 14.73 18.23 -0.30
CA GLN A 233 14.58 18.01 1.15
C GLN A 233 13.64 16.83 1.49
N SER A 234 13.25 16.00 0.52
CA SER A 234 12.28 14.89 0.70
C SER A 234 10.89 15.32 1.22
N ARG A 235 10.48 16.58 0.98
CA ARG A 235 9.20 17.16 1.44
C ARG A 235 8.18 17.20 0.32
N VAL A 236 7.80 16.01 -0.15
CA VAL A 236 7.03 15.82 -1.39
C VAL A 236 5.56 16.26 -1.26
N ASN A 237 4.97 16.17 -0.06
CA ASN A 237 3.60 16.64 0.18
C ASN A 237 3.54 18.16 0.28
N HIS A 238 4.54 18.80 0.88
CA HIS A 238 4.68 20.24 0.87
C HIS A 238 4.97 20.77 -0.53
N CYS A 239 5.83 20.08 -1.29
CA CYS A 239 6.08 20.37 -2.70
C CYS A 239 4.77 20.36 -3.51
N TRP A 240 3.96 19.30 -3.42
CA TRP A 240 2.66 19.23 -4.11
C TRP A 240 1.68 20.33 -3.67
N SER A 241 1.63 20.64 -2.37
CA SER A 241 0.77 21.71 -1.83
C SER A 241 1.14 23.10 -2.36
N GLN A 242 2.45 23.42 -2.37
CA GLN A 242 2.98 24.66 -2.96
C GLN A 242 2.80 24.68 -4.49
N PHE A 243 2.91 23.52 -5.14
CA PHE A 243 2.77 23.40 -6.59
C PHE A 243 1.35 23.70 -7.09
N GLY A 244 0.32 23.44 -6.27
CA GLY A 244 -1.04 23.92 -6.55
C GLY A 244 -1.12 25.46 -6.63
N ILE A 245 -0.37 26.17 -5.77
CA ILE A 245 -0.26 27.65 -5.83
C ILE A 245 0.50 28.07 -7.08
N VAL A 246 1.64 27.43 -7.39
CA VAL A 246 2.42 27.68 -8.62
C VAL A 246 1.55 27.52 -9.87
N THR A 247 0.74 26.47 -9.93
CA THR A 247 -0.15 26.18 -11.06
C THR A 247 -1.18 27.29 -11.25
N ASN A 248 -1.89 27.67 -10.19
CA ASN A 248 -2.88 28.75 -10.23
C ASN A 248 -2.27 30.08 -10.68
N LEU A 249 -1.09 30.44 -10.18
CA LEU A 249 -0.39 31.68 -10.58
C LEU A 249 0.12 31.61 -12.03
N ALA A 250 0.61 30.45 -12.48
CA ALA A 250 1.06 30.22 -13.86
C ALA A 250 -0.08 30.34 -14.88
N LEU A 251 -1.25 29.76 -14.58
CA LEU A 251 -2.46 29.88 -15.40
C LEU A 251 -3.01 31.32 -15.38
N ALA A 252 -3.03 31.98 -14.23
CA ALA A 252 -3.52 33.35 -14.09
C ALA A 252 -2.74 34.38 -14.94
N ILE A 253 -1.43 34.18 -15.15
CA ILE A 253 -0.63 35.03 -16.06
C ILE A 253 -0.53 34.47 -17.49
N GLY A 254 -1.24 33.36 -17.76
CA GLY A 254 -1.28 32.66 -19.04
C GLY A 254 0.08 32.18 -19.50
N LEU A 255 0.75 31.33 -18.70
CA LEU A 255 1.97 30.62 -19.10
C LEU A 255 1.69 29.41 -20.01
N ASN A 256 0.50 28.81 -19.89
CA ASN A 256 -0.02 27.80 -20.82
C ASN A 256 -0.42 28.37 -22.20
N ARG A 257 -0.47 29.71 -22.33
CA ARG A 257 -0.84 30.40 -23.56
C ARG A 257 0.36 31.01 -24.27
N ASN A 258 0.51 30.68 -25.55
CA ASN A 258 1.57 31.18 -26.41
C ASN A 258 1.45 32.70 -26.60
N LYS A 259 2.54 33.42 -26.37
CA LYS A 259 2.62 34.87 -26.54
C LYS A 259 3.83 35.20 -27.41
N ARG A 260 3.62 35.99 -28.46
CA ARG A 260 4.69 36.50 -29.32
C ARG A 260 5.26 37.80 -28.72
N PRO A 261 6.57 38.07 -28.88
CA PRO A 261 7.15 39.34 -28.47
C PRO A 261 6.63 40.49 -29.34
N GLY A 262 6.61 41.70 -28.81
CA GLY A 262 6.21 42.91 -29.53
C GLY A 262 5.33 43.87 -28.73
N VAL A 263 5.06 45.04 -29.33
CA VAL A 263 4.41 46.19 -28.67
C VAL A 263 3.01 45.84 -28.11
N ILE A 264 2.24 45.01 -28.82
CA ILE A 264 0.87 44.63 -28.42
C ILE A 264 0.86 43.71 -27.19
N SER A 265 1.87 42.85 -27.01
CA SER A 265 1.98 41.97 -25.84
C SER A 265 2.74 42.61 -24.68
N GLY A 266 3.54 43.66 -24.94
CA GLY A 266 4.42 44.29 -23.97
C GLY A 266 5.64 43.43 -23.59
N LEU A 267 5.86 42.30 -24.29
CA LEU A 267 6.91 41.34 -23.95
C LEU A 267 8.09 41.43 -24.93
N ASN A 268 9.31 41.36 -24.38
CA ASN A 268 10.56 41.20 -25.13
C ASN A 268 10.92 39.72 -25.30
N HIS A 269 11.95 39.40 -26.09
CA HIS A 269 12.33 38.01 -26.39
C HIS A 269 12.76 37.21 -25.15
N ILE A 270 13.53 37.81 -24.23
CA ILE A 270 13.95 37.18 -22.95
C ILE A 270 12.73 36.80 -22.10
N GLU A 271 11.75 37.70 -21.99
CA GLU A 271 10.53 37.48 -21.22
C GLU A 271 9.66 36.36 -21.84
N VAL A 272 9.44 36.37 -23.16
CA VAL A 272 8.68 35.31 -23.85
C VAL A 272 9.33 33.93 -23.64
N GLU A 273 10.64 33.83 -23.83
CA GLU A 273 11.37 32.58 -23.68
C GLU A 273 11.44 32.12 -22.21
N SER A 274 11.63 33.05 -21.26
CA SER A 274 11.55 32.76 -19.82
C SER A 274 10.18 32.23 -19.41
N ARG A 275 9.09 32.75 -19.99
CA ARG A 275 7.72 32.24 -19.78
C ARG A 275 7.56 30.82 -20.30
N ARG A 276 8.02 30.54 -21.53
CA ARG A 276 8.02 29.18 -22.14
C ARG A 276 8.77 28.18 -21.27
N ARG A 277 10.02 28.49 -20.89
CA ARG A 277 10.84 27.62 -20.05
C ARG A 277 10.24 27.39 -18.66
N THR A 278 9.67 28.44 -18.05
CA THR A 278 8.96 28.33 -16.76
C THR A 278 7.73 27.44 -16.84
N PHE A 279 6.92 27.59 -17.89
CA PHE A 279 5.76 26.71 -18.11
C PHE A 279 6.16 25.24 -18.23
N TRP A 280 7.08 24.94 -19.14
CA TRP A 280 7.46 23.56 -19.43
C TRP A 280 8.24 22.88 -18.31
N CYS A 281 8.99 23.63 -17.49
CA CYS A 281 9.58 23.07 -16.27
C CYS A 281 8.50 22.73 -15.22
N ALA A 282 7.51 23.61 -15.02
CA ALA A 282 6.37 23.30 -14.15
C ALA A 282 5.58 22.08 -14.64
N TYR A 283 5.32 21.96 -15.94
CA TYR A 283 4.67 20.81 -16.57
C TYR A 283 5.44 19.49 -16.30
N THR A 284 6.77 19.50 -16.42
CA THR A 284 7.61 18.35 -16.07
C THR A 284 7.54 17.99 -14.58
N LEU A 285 7.47 18.99 -13.69
CA LEU A 285 7.31 18.76 -12.25
C LEU A 285 5.92 18.20 -11.90
N ASP A 286 4.86 18.66 -12.56
CA ASP A 286 3.49 18.15 -12.41
C ASP A 286 3.40 16.66 -12.77
N ALA A 287 4.02 16.26 -13.89
CA ALA A 287 4.13 14.86 -14.28
C ALA A 287 4.85 14.02 -13.22
N TYR A 288 5.94 14.53 -12.64
CA TYR A 288 6.72 13.81 -11.63
C TYR A 288 6.02 13.69 -10.28
N LEU A 289 5.38 14.77 -9.80
CA LEU A 289 4.54 14.72 -8.60
C LEU A 289 3.38 13.73 -8.79
N SER A 290 2.78 13.68 -9.98
CA SER A 290 1.70 12.75 -10.31
C SER A 290 2.16 11.29 -10.38
N VAL A 291 3.33 11.01 -10.98
CA VAL A 291 3.92 9.66 -10.98
C VAL A 291 4.30 9.23 -9.55
N SER A 292 5.00 10.07 -8.79
CA SER A 292 5.51 9.70 -7.46
C SER A 292 4.43 9.66 -6.39
N LEU A 293 3.42 10.54 -6.43
CA LEU A 293 2.31 10.57 -5.45
C LEU A 293 1.05 9.86 -5.92
N GLY A 294 0.93 9.47 -7.19
CA GLY A 294 -0.26 8.82 -7.75
C GLY A 294 -1.47 9.75 -7.88
N ARG A 295 -1.29 11.04 -7.60
CA ARG A 295 -2.34 12.05 -7.69
C ARG A 295 -2.56 12.44 -9.17
N PRO A 296 -3.76 12.93 -9.55
CA PRO A 296 -3.97 13.49 -10.88
C PRO A 296 -3.02 14.66 -11.17
N ARG A 297 -2.71 14.87 -12.45
CA ARG A 297 -2.01 16.07 -12.92
C ARG A 297 -2.85 17.33 -12.69
N ASN A 298 -2.18 18.47 -12.53
CA ASN A 298 -2.80 19.78 -12.46
C ASN A 298 -2.98 20.42 -13.85
N PHE A 299 -2.08 20.13 -14.80
CA PHE A 299 -2.20 20.61 -16.19
C PHE A 299 -2.89 19.57 -17.08
N HIS A 300 -3.88 20.00 -17.85
CA HIS A 300 -4.49 19.23 -18.95
C HIS A 300 -3.87 19.65 -20.29
N ASP A 301 -3.66 18.69 -21.20
CA ASP A 301 -3.00 18.98 -22.48
C ASP A 301 -3.86 19.87 -23.40
N ASP A 302 -5.18 19.75 -23.29
CA ASP A 302 -6.16 20.49 -24.10
C ASP A 302 -6.19 22.00 -23.77
N ASP A 303 -5.66 22.41 -22.62
CA ASP A 303 -5.57 23.81 -22.17
C ASP A 303 -4.26 24.52 -22.61
N ILE A 304 -3.40 23.86 -23.39
CA ILE A 304 -2.04 24.31 -23.70
C ILE A 304 -1.89 24.62 -25.19
N ASP A 305 -1.51 25.87 -25.53
CA ASP A 305 -0.99 26.22 -26.86
C ASP A 305 0.43 26.82 -26.85
N THR A 306 1.03 27.00 -25.66
CA THR A 306 2.44 27.40 -25.50
C THR A 306 3.39 26.43 -26.21
N GLU A 307 4.10 26.95 -27.22
CA GLU A 307 5.19 26.26 -27.91
C GLU A 307 6.32 25.83 -26.95
N LEU A 308 7.11 24.83 -27.35
CA LEU A 308 8.36 24.49 -26.65
C LEU A 308 9.36 25.67 -26.67
N PRO A 309 10.28 25.75 -25.68
CA PRO A 309 11.37 26.72 -25.67
C PRO A 309 12.30 26.64 -26.89
N ALA A 310 13.07 27.69 -27.14
CA ALA A 310 14.12 27.69 -28.15
C ALA A 310 15.35 26.90 -27.67
N CYS A 311 15.95 26.10 -28.57
CA CYS A 311 17.19 25.35 -28.32
C CYS A 311 18.43 26.26 -28.45
N VAL A 312 18.50 27.29 -27.62
CA VAL A 312 19.55 28.32 -27.62
C VAL A 312 20.07 28.58 -26.21
N ASP A 313 21.36 28.88 -26.11
CA ASP A 313 21.99 29.23 -24.84
C ASP A 313 21.65 30.67 -24.43
N ASP A 314 21.72 30.97 -23.14
CA ASP A 314 21.28 32.26 -22.59
C ASP A 314 22.08 33.47 -23.14
N SER A 315 23.27 33.25 -23.69
CA SER A 315 24.06 34.27 -24.38
C SER A 315 23.43 34.74 -25.71
N ASP A 316 22.62 33.90 -26.34
CA ASP A 316 22.06 34.13 -27.67
C ASP A 316 20.68 34.81 -27.62
N ILE A 317 20.16 35.08 -26.42
CA ILE A 317 18.83 35.66 -26.16
C ILE A 317 18.98 37.13 -25.77
N THR A 318 18.79 38.04 -26.72
CA THR A 318 18.74 39.48 -26.44
C THR A 318 17.30 39.93 -26.19
N LYS A 319 17.09 41.19 -25.80
CA LYS A 319 15.73 41.76 -25.65
C LYS A 319 15.01 41.84 -27.01
N ASP A 320 15.78 42.09 -28.07
CA ASP A 320 15.28 42.48 -29.40
C ASP A 320 15.24 41.33 -30.41
N HIS A 321 16.06 40.29 -30.23
CA HIS A 321 16.09 39.09 -31.09
C HIS A 321 16.71 37.87 -30.38
N ILE A 322 16.49 36.69 -30.95
CA ILE A 322 17.20 35.44 -30.59
C ILE A 322 18.16 35.08 -31.74
N SER A 323 19.43 34.86 -31.44
CA SER A 323 20.45 34.48 -32.41
C SER A 323 20.51 32.97 -32.61
N LEU A 324 20.17 32.48 -33.81
CA LEU A 324 20.24 31.05 -34.15
C LEU A 324 21.63 30.60 -34.63
N SER A 325 22.58 31.53 -34.75
CA SER A 325 23.94 31.29 -35.26
C SER A 325 24.89 30.61 -34.27
N GLY A 326 24.56 30.57 -32.96
CA GLY A 326 25.36 29.89 -31.94
C GLY A 326 25.48 28.37 -32.14
N SER A 327 24.44 27.75 -32.73
CA SER A 327 24.33 26.31 -32.97
C SER A 327 25.43 25.70 -33.87
N ALA A 328 26.28 26.52 -34.49
CA ALA A 328 27.36 26.06 -35.38
C ALA A 328 28.63 25.58 -34.65
N LYS A 329 28.68 25.58 -33.31
CA LYS A 329 29.92 25.31 -32.53
C LYS A 329 29.81 24.26 -31.42
N GLY A 330 28.63 23.70 -31.14
CA GLY A 330 28.46 22.65 -30.13
C GLY A 330 27.00 22.40 -29.76
N TYR A 331 26.77 21.49 -28.81
CA TYR A 331 25.45 21.26 -28.24
C TYR A 331 25.07 22.37 -27.25
N SER A 332 23.95 23.04 -27.50
CA SER A 332 23.35 23.97 -26.52
C SER A 332 22.93 23.24 -25.26
N VAL A 333 23.09 23.89 -24.09
CA VAL A 333 22.63 23.36 -22.79
C VAL A 333 21.10 23.28 -22.69
N MET A 334 20.35 23.80 -23.68
CA MET A 334 18.90 23.68 -23.80
C MET A 334 18.41 22.41 -24.52
N LEU A 335 19.29 21.66 -25.20
CA LEU A 335 18.91 20.42 -25.88
C LEU A 335 18.30 19.39 -24.91
N ALA A 336 18.96 19.17 -23.77
CA ALA A 336 18.48 18.20 -22.79
C ALA A 336 17.20 18.63 -22.04
N PRO A 337 17.02 19.90 -21.61
CA PRO A 337 15.71 20.44 -21.23
C PRO A 337 14.59 20.10 -22.21
N LEU A 338 14.79 20.29 -23.53
CA LEU A 338 13.77 20.01 -24.53
C LEU A 338 13.45 18.51 -24.66
N GLY A 339 14.48 17.65 -24.64
CA GLY A 339 14.29 16.20 -24.54
C GLY A 339 13.50 15.80 -23.29
N HIS A 340 13.74 16.45 -22.16
CA HIS A 340 13.06 16.17 -20.90
C HIS A 340 11.59 16.60 -20.92
N MET A 341 11.29 17.75 -21.52
CA MET A 341 9.92 18.25 -21.71
C MET A 341 9.10 17.31 -22.61
N LYS A 342 9.69 16.81 -23.71
CA LYS A 342 9.08 15.77 -24.55
C LYS A 342 8.80 14.48 -23.79
N LEU A 343 9.74 13.97 -22.99
CA LEU A 343 9.50 12.82 -22.11
C LEU A 343 8.38 13.08 -21.10
N ALA A 344 8.28 14.28 -20.53
CA ALA A 344 7.19 14.63 -19.62
C ALA A 344 5.81 14.62 -20.31
N GLN A 345 5.74 14.96 -21.60
CA GLN A 345 4.51 14.80 -22.38
C GLN A 345 4.13 13.33 -22.56
N ILE A 346 5.09 12.46 -22.88
CA ILE A 346 4.86 11.01 -23.02
C ILE A 346 4.47 10.39 -21.66
N ILE A 347 5.12 10.80 -20.56
CA ILE A 347 4.74 10.38 -19.19
C ILE A 347 3.32 10.86 -18.83
N GLY A 348 2.94 12.08 -19.22
CA GLY A 348 1.57 12.57 -19.12
C GLY A 348 0.57 11.70 -19.88
N HIS A 349 0.93 11.28 -21.10
CA HIS A 349 0.12 10.36 -21.89
C HIS A 349 0.00 8.98 -21.22
N ILE A 350 1.10 8.42 -20.71
CA ILE A 350 1.12 7.15 -19.95
C ILE A 350 0.17 7.20 -18.75
N LEU A 351 0.22 8.28 -17.95
CA LEU A 351 -0.66 8.46 -16.79
C LEU A 351 -2.13 8.48 -17.20
N ARG A 352 -2.49 9.20 -18.27
CA ARG A 352 -3.87 9.29 -18.77
C ARG A 352 -4.36 7.99 -19.42
N ALA A 353 -3.53 7.34 -20.23
CA ALA A 353 -3.93 6.19 -21.05
C ALA A 353 -3.90 4.87 -20.28
N LEU A 354 -2.85 4.62 -19.48
CA LEU A 354 -2.60 3.32 -18.83
C LEU A 354 -2.93 3.29 -17.32
N TYR A 355 -3.11 4.46 -16.68
CA TYR A 355 -3.35 4.58 -15.23
C TYR A 355 -4.57 5.46 -14.87
N SER A 356 -5.52 5.60 -15.80
CA SER A 356 -6.76 6.32 -15.56
C SER A 356 -7.64 5.67 -14.47
N VAL A 357 -8.44 6.50 -13.80
CA VAL A 357 -9.37 6.07 -12.73
C VAL A 357 -10.50 5.18 -13.28
N LYS A 358 -10.83 5.32 -14.58
CA LYS A 358 -11.83 4.51 -15.26
C LYS A 358 -11.15 3.24 -15.83
N PRO A 359 -11.67 2.03 -15.59
CA PRO A 359 -11.11 0.80 -16.16
C PRO A 359 -10.99 0.85 -17.69
N ILE A 360 -9.89 0.33 -18.22
CA ILE A 360 -9.60 0.23 -19.66
C ILE A 360 -9.55 -1.24 -20.09
N SER A 361 -10.10 -1.54 -21.27
CA SER A 361 -10.08 -2.90 -21.83
C SER A 361 -8.66 -3.36 -22.16
N VAL A 362 -8.41 -4.67 -22.10
CA VAL A 362 -7.10 -5.26 -22.39
C VAL A 362 -6.62 -4.91 -23.80
N SER A 363 -7.52 -4.96 -24.80
CA SER A 363 -7.21 -4.61 -26.19
C SER A 363 -6.77 -3.15 -26.34
N ARG A 364 -7.50 -2.19 -25.72
CA ARG A 364 -7.11 -0.78 -25.74
C ARG A 364 -5.80 -0.55 -24.99
N ARG A 365 -5.61 -1.23 -23.86
CA ARG A 365 -4.36 -1.14 -23.09
C ARG A 365 -3.15 -1.60 -23.90
N ALA A 366 -3.30 -2.65 -24.72
CA ALA A 366 -2.26 -3.10 -25.64
C ALA A 366 -1.99 -2.09 -26.77
N GLU A 367 -3.04 -1.52 -27.37
CA GLU A 367 -2.95 -0.48 -28.40
C GLU A 367 -2.21 0.78 -27.89
N GLU A 368 -2.65 1.33 -26.76
CA GLU A 368 -2.02 2.51 -26.14
C GLU A 368 -0.58 2.18 -25.69
N THR A 369 -0.31 0.96 -25.18
CA THR A 369 1.05 0.49 -24.86
C THR A 369 1.94 0.48 -26.10
N GLN A 370 1.49 -0.09 -27.22
CA GLN A 370 2.25 -0.15 -28.47
C GLN A 370 2.54 1.25 -29.02
N ARG A 371 1.54 2.15 -28.97
CA ARG A 371 1.68 3.56 -29.35
C ARG A 371 2.73 4.26 -28.49
N ILE A 372 2.63 4.15 -27.17
CA ILE A 372 3.60 4.74 -26.23
C ILE A 372 5.00 4.16 -26.42
N SER A 373 5.15 2.85 -26.65
CA SER A 373 6.44 2.25 -26.99
C SER A 373 7.05 2.86 -28.26
N LYS A 374 6.22 3.23 -29.24
CA LYS A 374 6.68 3.94 -30.44
C LYS A 374 7.05 5.38 -30.13
N ASP A 375 6.20 6.13 -29.42
CA ASP A 375 6.46 7.52 -29.03
C ASP A 375 7.81 7.64 -28.27
N LEU A 376 8.13 6.65 -27.41
CA LEU A 376 9.41 6.55 -26.71
C LEU A 376 10.58 6.17 -27.63
N ALA A 377 10.38 5.26 -28.59
CA ALA A 377 11.43 4.87 -29.55
C ALA A 377 11.77 6.01 -30.54
N ASP A 378 10.76 6.70 -31.06
CA ASP A 378 10.91 7.88 -31.91
C ASP A 378 11.66 9.00 -31.14
N TRP A 379 11.36 9.21 -29.85
CA TRP A 379 12.12 10.10 -28.97
C TRP A 379 13.57 9.65 -28.75
N ARG A 380 13.82 8.35 -28.51
CA ARG A 380 15.19 7.85 -28.30
C ARG A 380 16.05 8.04 -29.54
N LEU A 381 15.48 7.87 -30.73
CA LEU A 381 16.16 8.11 -31.99
C LEU A 381 16.53 9.60 -32.14
N GLU A 382 15.63 10.52 -31.82
CA GLU A 382 15.87 11.98 -31.88
C GLU A 382 17.07 12.42 -31.03
N PHE A 383 17.23 11.87 -29.81
CA PHE A 383 18.28 12.27 -28.87
C PHE A 383 19.50 11.33 -28.81
N SER A 384 19.57 10.31 -29.67
CA SER A 384 20.64 9.29 -29.73
C SER A 384 22.06 9.87 -29.63
N GLN A 385 22.40 10.83 -30.51
CA GLN A 385 23.71 11.49 -30.57
C GLN A 385 24.17 12.21 -29.28
N PHE A 386 23.25 12.46 -28.34
CA PHE A 386 23.51 13.07 -27.03
C PHE A 386 23.51 12.05 -25.87
N LEU A 387 22.87 10.89 -26.05
CA LEU A 387 22.62 9.90 -24.99
C LEU A 387 23.56 8.70 -25.05
N ASP A 388 23.91 8.25 -26.26
CA ASP A 388 24.63 7.01 -26.51
C ASP A 388 26.15 7.20 -26.35
N ALA A 389 26.80 6.28 -25.63
CA ALA A 389 28.20 6.41 -25.22
C ALA A 389 29.21 6.23 -26.38
N ASP A 390 28.78 5.56 -27.45
CA ASP A 390 29.65 5.20 -28.59
C ASP A 390 30.19 6.41 -29.36
N TYR A 391 29.60 7.60 -29.15
CA TYR A 391 30.05 8.86 -29.73
C TYR A 391 31.00 9.66 -28.83
N PHE A 392 30.94 9.49 -27.50
CA PHE A 392 31.74 10.26 -26.53
C PHE A 392 32.04 9.46 -25.26
N SER A 393 33.33 9.28 -24.95
CA SER A 393 33.74 8.76 -23.64
C SER A 393 33.30 9.73 -22.52
N THR A 394 32.52 9.21 -21.58
CA THR A 394 31.83 9.97 -20.53
C THR A 394 32.77 10.81 -19.66
N SER A 395 34.00 10.33 -19.45
CA SER A 395 35.03 10.99 -18.64
C SER A 395 35.52 12.33 -19.20
N PHE A 396 35.20 12.67 -20.46
CA PHE A 396 35.57 13.94 -21.09
C PHE A 396 34.39 14.92 -21.24
N LEU A 397 33.19 14.56 -20.75
CA LEU A 397 32.03 15.44 -20.78
C LEU A 397 32.11 16.49 -19.67
N VAL A 398 31.69 17.73 -19.96
CA VAL A 398 31.51 18.77 -18.94
C VAL A 398 30.45 18.30 -17.93
N PRO A 399 30.61 18.49 -16.60
CA PRO A 399 29.71 17.90 -15.59
C PRO A 399 28.21 18.20 -15.78
N ILE A 400 27.85 19.36 -16.33
CA ILE A 400 26.45 19.69 -16.66
C ILE A 400 25.88 18.77 -17.74
N VAL A 401 26.66 18.46 -18.78
CA VAL A 401 26.28 17.58 -19.91
C VAL A 401 26.16 16.14 -19.43
N GLN A 402 27.11 15.66 -18.63
CA GLN A 402 27.04 14.34 -18.01
C GLN A 402 25.79 14.20 -17.14
N ARG A 403 25.48 15.20 -16.30
CA ARG A 403 24.28 15.18 -15.45
C ARG A 403 22.98 15.26 -16.28
N GLN A 404 22.97 16.03 -17.37
CA GLN A 404 21.85 16.08 -18.33
C GLN A 404 21.60 14.72 -19.00
N ARG A 405 22.65 14.08 -19.56
CA ARG A 405 22.58 12.72 -20.13
C ARG A 405 22.02 11.73 -19.12
N ASN A 406 22.53 11.74 -17.89
CA ASN A 406 22.12 10.79 -16.86
C ASN A 406 20.65 10.99 -16.45
N VAL A 407 20.19 12.25 -16.27
CA VAL A 407 18.77 12.54 -16.01
C VAL A 407 17.87 12.06 -17.15
N LEU A 408 18.25 12.28 -18.41
CA LEU A 408 17.46 11.83 -19.55
C LEU A 408 17.42 10.30 -19.67
N ASN A 409 18.55 9.60 -19.54
CA ASN A 409 18.60 8.14 -19.58
C ASN A 409 17.75 7.50 -18.47
N LEU A 410 17.87 7.98 -17.22
CA LEU A 410 17.04 7.50 -16.11
C LEU A 410 15.55 7.78 -16.35
N THR A 411 15.19 8.94 -16.90
CA THR A 411 13.79 9.31 -17.19
C THR A 411 13.19 8.43 -18.30
N TYR A 412 13.95 8.20 -19.37
CA TYR A 412 13.56 7.33 -20.47
C TYR A 412 13.31 5.89 -19.99
N SER A 413 14.26 5.32 -19.25
CA SER A 413 14.11 3.98 -18.66
C SER A 413 12.93 3.92 -17.68
N HIS A 414 12.70 4.96 -16.88
CA HIS A 414 11.52 5.01 -16.01
C HIS A 414 10.21 5.09 -16.81
N ALA A 415 10.15 5.78 -17.95
CA ALA A 415 8.96 5.80 -18.81
C ALA A 415 8.68 4.42 -19.45
N ILE A 416 9.72 3.68 -19.85
CA ILE A 416 9.60 2.29 -20.32
C ILE A 416 9.08 1.38 -19.19
N ILE A 417 9.63 1.50 -17.97
CA ILE A 417 9.15 0.77 -16.78
C ILE A 417 7.68 1.12 -16.49
N LEU A 418 7.33 2.40 -16.47
CA LEU A 418 5.97 2.87 -16.19
C LEU A 418 4.97 2.34 -17.23
N THR A 419 5.38 2.21 -18.49
CA THR A 419 4.59 1.62 -19.58
C THR A 419 4.40 0.11 -19.39
N HIS A 420 5.48 -0.66 -19.28
CA HIS A 420 5.42 -2.13 -19.41
C HIS A 420 5.29 -2.91 -18.10
N ARG A 421 5.52 -2.31 -16.92
CA ARG A 421 5.46 -3.04 -15.62
C ARG A 421 4.10 -3.69 -15.34
N GLN A 422 3.02 -3.22 -15.96
CA GLN A 422 1.71 -3.87 -15.84
C GLN A 422 1.73 -5.32 -16.36
N ALA A 423 2.53 -5.64 -17.39
CA ALA A 423 2.71 -7.01 -17.88
C ALA A 423 3.48 -7.89 -16.86
N VAL A 424 4.48 -7.32 -16.19
CA VAL A 424 5.19 -7.98 -15.08
C VAL A 424 4.22 -8.28 -13.94
N LEU A 425 3.40 -7.31 -13.53
CA LEU A 425 2.43 -7.49 -12.44
C LEU A 425 1.27 -8.45 -12.82
N HIS A 426 0.84 -8.46 -14.08
CA HIS A 426 -0.24 -9.35 -14.55
C HIS A 426 0.13 -10.85 -14.47
N ASN A 427 1.41 -11.21 -14.63
CA ASN A 427 1.84 -12.60 -14.46
C ASN A 427 1.71 -13.10 -13.01
N PHE A 428 1.71 -12.21 -12.00
CA PHE A 428 1.41 -12.58 -10.61
C PHE A 428 0.00 -13.21 -10.47
N ALA A 429 -0.97 -12.72 -11.25
CA ALA A 429 -2.34 -13.26 -11.27
C ALA A 429 -2.46 -14.64 -11.94
N ARG A 430 -1.50 -15.02 -12.81
CA ARG A 430 -1.41 -16.37 -13.40
C ARG A 430 -0.64 -17.34 -12.50
N ILE A 431 0.32 -16.87 -11.71
CA ILE A 431 0.96 -17.67 -10.65
C ILE A 431 -0.06 -18.07 -9.59
N SER A 432 -1.03 -17.19 -9.28
CA SER A 432 -2.19 -17.51 -8.44
C SER A 432 -3.23 -18.44 -9.10
N ARG A 433 -3.07 -18.84 -10.38
CA ARG A 433 -4.08 -19.57 -11.17
C ARG A 433 -3.45 -20.52 -12.21
N GLN A 434 -2.74 -21.55 -11.75
CA GLN A 434 -2.26 -22.60 -12.65
C GLN A 434 -3.35 -23.63 -13.00
N SER A 435 -4.27 -23.25 -13.90
CA SER A 435 -5.03 -24.22 -14.69
C SER A 435 -5.11 -23.84 -16.17
N ARG A 436 -4.37 -24.60 -16.98
CA ARG A 436 -4.50 -24.85 -18.43
C ARG A 436 -5.25 -23.80 -19.30
N ARG A 437 -4.48 -22.94 -19.98
CA ARG A 437 -4.38 -22.92 -21.47
C ARG A 437 -3.33 -21.90 -21.94
N GLY A 438 -2.60 -22.25 -22.99
CA GLY A 438 -1.74 -21.32 -23.75
C GLY A 438 -2.51 -20.70 -24.92
N SER A 439 -2.14 -19.47 -25.29
CA SER A 439 -2.72 -18.70 -26.40
C SER A 439 -1.73 -17.59 -26.82
N GLU A 440 -1.86 -17.10 -28.05
CA GLU A 440 -0.88 -16.22 -28.72
C GLU A 440 -0.54 -14.92 -27.97
N ASN A 441 -1.41 -14.48 -27.05
CA ASN A 441 -1.18 -13.36 -26.12
C ASN A 441 0.09 -13.50 -25.25
N ASP A 442 0.62 -14.72 -25.06
CA ASP A 442 1.85 -14.94 -24.28
C ASP A 442 3.08 -14.25 -24.89
N ALA A 443 3.18 -14.11 -26.22
CA ALA A 443 4.37 -13.55 -26.87
C ALA A 443 4.55 -12.04 -26.61
N SER A 444 3.51 -11.23 -26.86
CA SER A 444 3.55 -9.78 -26.62
C SER A 444 3.65 -9.44 -25.12
N THR A 445 3.10 -10.31 -24.26
CA THR A 445 3.27 -10.21 -22.80
C THR A 445 4.74 -10.42 -22.41
N LEU A 446 5.41 -11.44 -22.98
CA LEU A 446 6.83 -11.72 -22.72
C LEU A 446 7.74 -10.59 -23.22
N GLU A 447 7.48 -10.04 -24.42
CA GLU A 447 8.20 -8.88 -24.97
C GLU A 447 8.10 -7.66 -24.04
N SER A 448 6.89 -7.38 -23.52
CA SER A 448 6.68 -6.29 -22.55
C SER A 448 7.42 -6.54 -21.23
N VAL A 449 7.44 -7.77 -20.73
CA VAL A 449 8.23 -8.15 -19.54
C VAL A 449 9.73 -7.89 -19.80
N GLN A 450 10.27 -8.32 -20.94
CA GLN A 450 11.67 -8.10 -21.30
C GLN A 450 12.01 -6.60 -21.40
N LYS A 451 11.17 -5.79 -22.08
CA LYS A 451 11.34 -4.32 -22.14
C LYS A 451 11.36 -3.67 -20.75
N CYS A 452 10.49 -4.12 -19.84
CA CYS A 452 10.45 -3.63 -18.47
C CYS A 452 11.69 -4.01 -17.66
N LEU A 453 12.21 -5.23 -17.83
CA LEU A 453 13.40 -5.72 -17.13
C LEU A 453 14.68 -5.05 -17.63
N GLN A 454 14.83 -4.90 -18.95
CA GLN A 454 15.98 -4.22 -19.54
C GLN A 454 16.07 -2.78 -19.03
N ALA A 455 14.97 -2.02 -19.09
CA ALA A 455 14.94 -0.65 -18.57
C ALA A 455 15.20 -0.57 -17.05
N ALA A 456 14.76 -1.55 -16.26
CA ALA A 456 15.10 -1.63 -14.85
C ALA A 456 16.61 -1.90 -14.63
N MET A 457 17.21 -2.80 -15.41
CA MET A 457 18.65 -3.06 -15.36
C MET A 457 19.48 -1.86 -15.80
N ASP A 458 19.08 -1.16 -16.86
CA ASP A 458 19.80 0.02 -17.35
C ASP A 458 19.67 1.20 -16.38
N THR A 459 18.55 1.30 -15.67
CA THR A 459 18.40 2.23 -14.53
C THR A 459 19.39 1.89 -13.42
N VAL A 460 19.50 0.60 -13.04
CA VAL A 460 20.43 0.14 -11.98
C VAL A 460 21.90 0.35 -12.38
N ARG A 461 22.32 -0.06 -13.58
CA ARG A 461 23.68 0.10 -14.09
C ARG A 461 24.12 1.57 -14.06
N LEU A 462 23.25 2.49 -14.49
CA LEU A 462 23.54 3.92 -14.48
C LEU A 462 23.60 4.51 -13.05
N ILE A 463 22.88 3.95 -12.08
CA ILE A 463 22.99 4.34 -10.66
C ILE A 463 24.30 3.83 -10.06
N GLU A 464 24.73 2.62 -10.41
CA GLU A 464 26.01 2.03 -10.02
C GLU A 464 27.18 2.87 -10.59
N GLU A 465 27.19 3.16 -11.90
CA GLU A 465 28.12 4.10 -12.54
C GLU A 465 28.18 5.45 -11.81
N MET A 466 27.03 6.04 -11.47
CA MET A 466 26.97 7.32 -10.77
C MET A 466 27.46 7.24 -9.32
N ALA A 467 27.30 6.10 -8.64
CA ALA A 467 27.77 5.89 -7.28
C ALA A 467 29.30 5.66 -7.23
N GLU A 468 29.83 4.80 -8.11
CA GLU A 468 31.27 4.52 -8.23
C GLU A 468 32.08 5.76 -8.57
N ASN A 469 31.56 6.62 -9.47
CA ASN A 469 32.20 7.89 -9.83
C ASN A 469 31.97 9.02 -8.79
N GLY A 470 31.37 8.74 -7.62
CA GLY A 470 31.11 9.74 -6.57
C GLY A 470 30.11 10.84 -6.97
N GLN A 471 29.28 10.59 -7.99
CA GLN A 471 28.39 11.60 -8.59
C GLN A 471 26.98 11.60 -8.02
N MET A 472 26.68 10.78 -7.02
CA MET A 472 25.38 10.70 -6.36
C MET A 472 25.27 11.68 -5.18
N TYR A 473 24.24 12.52 -5.19
CA TYR A 473 23.98 13.52 -4.15
C TYR A 473 22.63 13.23 -3.50
N ARG A 474 22.50 13.42 -2.17
CA ARG A 474 21.21 13.29 -1.44
C ARG A 474 20.08 14.10 -2.08
N ALA A 475 20.41 15.24 -2.69
CA ALA A 475 19.49 16.12 -3.42
C ALA A 475 18.88 15.53 -4.72
N PHE A 476 19.27 14.33 -5.15
CA PHE A 476 18.76 13.67 -6.37
C PHE A 476 17.45 12.90 -6.10
N TRP A 477 16.44 13.60 -5.56
CA TRP A 477 15.19 12.99 -5.07
C TRP A 477 14.45 12.14 -6.12
N VAL A 478 14.43 12.56 -7.38
CA VAL A 478 13.83 11.79 -8.48
C VAL A 478 14.63 10.52 -8.76
N THR A 479 15.97 10.59 -8.76
CA THR A 479 16.84 9.43 -8.97
C THR A 479 16.61 8.37 -7.90
N ALA A 480 16.42 8.75 -6.63
CA ALA A 480 16.09 7.80 -5.57
C ALA A 480 14.73 7.10 -5.79
N TYR A 481 13.73 7.79 -6.34
CA TYR A 481 12.46 7.17 -6.74
C TYR A 481 12.61 6.25 -7.97
N PHE A 482 13.38 6.65 -8.98
CA PHE A 482 13.64 5.82 -10.16
C PHE A 482 14.40 4.54 -9.76
N ALA A 483 15.45 4.66 -8.95
CA ALA A 483 16.20 3.57 -8.32
C ALA A 483 15.27 2.58 -7.59
N PHE A 484 14.42 3.11 -6.71
CA PHE A 484 13.39 2.33 -6.02
C PHE A 484 12.51 1.54 -7.00
N THR A 485 11.98 2.19 -8.04
CA THR A 485 11.07 1.51 -8.98
C THR A 485 11.75 0.45 -9.83
N ALA A 486 13.03 0.61 -10.16
CA ALA A 486 13.81 -0.39 -10.88
C ALA A 486 14.10 -1.62 -9.99
N ALA A 487 14.70 -1.41 -8.81
CA ALA A 487 15.02 -2.49 -7.87
C ALA A 487 13.75 -3.27 -7.43
N MET A 488 12.63 -2.57 -7.22
CA MET A 488 11.33 -3.19 -6.94
C MET A 488 10.87 -4.11 -8.08
N VAL A 489 10.96 -3.68 -9.34
CA VAL A 489 10.57 -4.50 -10.51
C VAL A 489 11.45 -5.75 -10.63
N LEU A 490 12.76 -5.60 -10.41
CA LEU A 490 13.70 -6.72 -10.43
C LEU A 490 13.41 -7.74 -9.32
N TYR A 491 13.22 -7.32 -8.06
CA TYR A 491 12.85 -8.23 -6.97
C TYR A 491 11.51 -8.92 -7.22
N ILE A 492 10.51 -8.22 -7.74
CA ILE A 492 9.22 -8.83 -8.10
C ILE A 492 9.39 -9.90 -9.18
N TYR A 493 10.26 -9.69 -10.17
CA TYR A 493 10.54 -10.70 -11.18
C TYR A 493 11.30 -11.92 -10.62
N VAL A 494 12.27 -11.72 -9.72
CA VAL A 494 12.92 -12.82 -8.99
C VAL A 494 11.88 -13.63 -8.20
N ILE A 495 10.99 -12.96 -7.47
CA ILE A 495 9.87 -13.57 -6.74
C ILE A 495 8.93 -14.36 -7.67
N GLN A 496 8.74 -13.93 -8.92
CA GLN A 496 7.95 -14.67 -9.92
C GLN A 496 8.70 -15.86 -10.53
N LYS A 497 10.04 -15.84 -10.57
CA LYS A 497 10.89 -16.81 -11.26
C LYS A 497 11.65 -17.76 -10.34
N TRP A 498 11.33 -17.77 -9.04
CA TRP A 498 11.88 -18.67 -8.02
C TRP A 498 11.96 -20.16 -8.40
N ALA A 499 11.04 -20.66 -9.23
CA ALA A 499 11.01 -22.05 -9.73
C ALA A 499 11.65 -22.24 -11.12
N SER A 500 12.39 -21.25 -11.63
CA SER A 500 13.23 -21.33 -12.84
C SER A 500 14.71 -21.53 -12.44
N PRO A 501 15.60 -21.99 -13.34
CA PRO A 501 17.03 -22.11 -13.01
C PRO A 501 17.61 -20.78 -12.53
N PRO A 502 18.55 -20.75 -11.53
CA PRO A 502 19.07 -19.51 -10.96
C PRO A 502 19.66 -18.51 -11.96
N GLU A 503 20.22 -19.01 -13.05
CA GLU A 503 20.69 -18.24 -14.22
C GLU A 503 19.63 -17.27 -14.77
N THR A 504 18.34 -17.64 -14.66
CA THR A 504 17.18 -16.85 -15.12
C THR A 504 16.94 -15.57 -14.31
N TYR A 505 17.44 -15.50 -13.07
CA TYR A 505 17.12 -14.41 -12.14
C TYR A 505 18.28 -13.88 -11.29
N SER A 506 19.44 -14.53 -11.28
CA SER A 506 20.57 -14.17 -10.42
C SER A 506 21.15 -12.79 -10.76
N GLU A 507 21.27 -12.42 -12.04
CA GLU A 507 21.70 -11.06 -12.43
C GLU A 507 20.73 -10.00 -11.89
N TYR A 508 19.42 -10.21 -12.04
CA TYR A 508 18.38 -9.29 -11.57
C TYR A 508 18.38 -9.13 -10.04
N PHE A 509 18.54 -10.22 -9.29
CA PHE A 509 18.66 -10.15 -7.83
C PHE A 509 19.92 -9.39 -7.38
N THR A 510 21.06 -9.73 -7.98
CA THR A 510 22.37 -9.14 -7.66
C THR A 510 22.41 -7.65 -8.01
N ALA A 511 21.80 -7.25 -9.13
CA ALA A 511 21.65 -5.85 -9.52
C ALA A 511 20.72 -5.08 -8.56
N ALA A 512 19.56 -5.64 -8.22
CA ALA A 512 18.63 -5.02 -7.26
C ALA A 512 19.28 -4.82 -5.88
N ALA A 513 20.05 -5.80 -5.38
CA ALA A 513 20.76 -5.72 -4.11
C ALA A 513 21.88 -4.66 -4.10
N ARG A 514 22.68 -4.56 -5.17
CA ARG A 514 23.68 -3.49 -5.31
C ARG A 514 23.01 -2.11 -5.37
N CYS A 515 21.93 -1.95 -6.15
CA CYS A 515 21.16 -0.72 -6.21
C CYS A 515 20.62 -0.29 -4.83
N GLN A 516 20.00 -1.22 -4.09
CA GLN A 516 19.51 -0.97 -2.73
C GLN A 516 20.65 -0.56 -1.78
N SER A 517 21.81 -1.21 -1.88
CA SER A 517 23.01 -0.86 -1.10
C SER A 517 23.46 0.58 -1.38
N HIS A 518 23.65 0.96 -2.65
CA HIS A 518 24.01 2.33 -3.04
C HIS A 518 22.95 3.35 -2.62
N MET A 519 21.65 3.04 -2.69
CA MET A 519 20.61 3.93 -2.17
C MET A 519 20.75 4.15 -0.66
N SER A 520 21.04 3.10 0.11
CA SER A 520 21.05 3.13 1.58
C SER A 520 22.08 4.09 2.17
N THR A 521 23.26 4.24 1.55
CA THR A 521 24.33 5.13 2.04
C THR A 521 23.98 6.63 1.94
N MET A 522 22.96 6.96 1.15
CA MET A 522 22.53 8.33 0.86
C MET A 522 21.25 8.73 1.62
N VAL A 523 20.63 7.79 2.33
CA VAL A 523 19.38 8.00 3.07
C VAL A 523 19.57 8.99 4.22
N GLU A 524 18.63 9.93 4.35
CA GLU A 524 18.43 10.73 5.57
C GLU A 524 17.31 10.11 6.43
N LYS A 525 17.47 10.13 7.75
CA LYS A 525 16.52 9.51 8.69
C LYS A 525 15.16 10.23 8.66
N GLY A 526 14.07 9.48 8.54
CA GLY A 526 12.70 9.99 8.37
C GLY A 526 12.32 10.41 6.94
N SER A 527 13.29 10.45 6.01
CA SER A 527 13.07 10.85 4.61
C SER A 527 12.16 9.89 3.85
N LEU A 528 11.72 10.30 2.66
CA LEU A 528 10.99 9.43 1.75
C LEU A 528 11.87 8.27 1.23
N SER A 529 13.16 8.53 1.01
CA SER A 529 14.14 7.53 0.54
C SER A 529 14.42 6.43 1.58
N GLU A 530 14.34 6.73 2.88
CA GLU A 530 14.41 5.71 3.94
C GLU A 530 13.31 4.66 3.78
N ARG A 531 12.09 5.11 3.45
CA ARG A 531 10.90 4.27 3.27
C ARG A 531 11.04 3.40 2.03
N TYR A 532 11.64 3.94 0.96
CA TYR A 532 12.00 3.15 -0.22
C TYR A 532 12.98 2.03 0.14
N CYS A 533 14.07 2.32 0.85
CA CYS A 533 15.07 1.32 1.24
C CYS A 533 14.49 0.24 2.18
N PHE A 534 13.67 0.63 3.17
CA PHE A 534 12.98 -0.32 4.05
C PHE A 534 12.07 -1.30 3.27
N LEU A 535 11.41 -0.82 2.20
CA LEU A 535 10.46 -1.62 1.42
C LEU A 535 11.14 -2.43 0.30
N LEU A 536 12.33 -2.03 -0.15
CA LEU A 536 13.22 -2.90 -0.91
C LEU A 536 13.78 -4.04 -0.04
N GLU A 537 14.08 -3.79 1.23
CA GLU A 537 14.61 -4.84 2.12
C GLU A 537 13.59 -5.96 2.38
N GLU A 538 12.32 -5.64 2.63
CA GLU A 538 11.25 -6.65 2.75
C GLU A 538 11.02 -7.41 1.43
N LEU A 539 11.20 -6.75 0.28
CA LEU A 539 11.19 -7.40 -1.05
C LEU A 539 12.41 -8.32 -1.25
N ARG A 540 13.59 -7.92 -0.80
CA ARG A 540 14.83 -8.72 -0.85
C ARG A 540 14.71 -9.96 0.02
N ILE A 541 14.16 -9.82 1.23
CA ILE A 541 13.89 -10.92 2.16
C ILE A 541 12.87 -11.91 1.58
N GLU A 542 11.80 -11.43 0.94
CA GLU A 542 10.83 -12.31 0.26
C GLU A 542 11.45 -12.99 -0.98
N ALA A 543 12.26 -12.29 -1.78
CA ALA A 543 12.98 -12.89 -2.91
C ALA A 543 13.93 -14.00 -2.45
N LEU A 544 14.74 -13.76 -1.41
CA LEU A 544 15.59 -14.79 -0.79
C LEU A 544 14.76 -15.96 -0.25
N ARG A 545 13.64 -15.70 0.43
CA ARG A 545 12.73 -16.74 0.95
C ARG A 545 12.20 -17.64 -0.15
N GLN A 546 11.86 -17.09 -1.32
CA GLN A 546 11.32 -17.87 -2.43
C GLN A 546 12.42 -18.65 -3.16
N VAL A 547 13.61 -18.07 -3.37
CA VAL A 547 14.76 -18.78 -3.96
C VAL A 547 15.23 -19.94 -3.06
N ASN A 548 15.35 -19.71 -1.76
CA ASN A 548 15.85 -20.71 -0.81
C ASN A 548 14.86 -21.87 -0.57
N ARG A 549 13.63 -21.80 -1.10
CA ARG A 549 12.66 -22.92 -1.09
C ARG A 549 12.99 -24.03 -2.10
N MET A 550 13.55 -23.70 -3.27
CA MET A 550 13.80 -24.67 -4.35
C MET A 550 15.25 -25.16 -4.43
N HIS A 551 16.20 -24.35 -3.97
CA HIS A 551 17.64 -24.65 -4.09
C HIS A 551 18.38 -24.69 -2.74
N PRO A 552 17.88 -25.38 -1.70
CA PRO A 552 18.50 -25.35 -0.38
C PRO A 552 19.96 -25.83 -0.38
N SER A 553 20.28 -26.89 -1.13
CA SER A 553 21.64 -27.42 -1.27
C SER A 553 22.61 -26.51 -2.04
N THR A 554 22.15 -25.36 -2.54
CA THR A 554 22.97 -24.38 -3.23
C THR A 554 22.82 -23.03 -2.54
N ASN A 555 23.82 -22.62 -1.76
CA ASN A 555 23.77 -21.34 -1.05
C ASN A 555 24.07 -20.15 -1.99
N VAL A 556 23.21 -19.96 -3.01
CA VAL A 556 23.44 -19.12 -4.23
C VAL A 556 23.90 -17.70 -3.89
N PHE A 557 23.38 -17.12 -2.80
CA PHE A 557 23.69 -15.76 -2.36
C PHE A 557 24.39 -15.71 -0.98
N GLY A 558 24.87 -16.86 -0.46
CA GLY A 558 25.36 -17.02 0.91
C GLY A 558 26.59 -16.20 1.30
N GLY A 559 27.26 -15.56 0.34
CA GLY A 559 28.34 -14.60 0.62
C GLY A 559 27.85 -13.18 0.96
N MET A 560 26.59 -12.83 0.66
CA MET A 560 26.08 -11.45 0.77
C MET A 560 25.47 -11.09 2.14
N GLU A 561 25.29 -12.05 3.05
CA GLU A 561 24.73 -11.75 4.40
C GLU A 561 25.70 -10.98 5.31
N GLY A 562 27.01 -11.00 5.00
CA GLY A 562 28.06 -10.39 5.82
C GLY A 562 27.98 -8.86 5.97
N HIS A 563 27.45 -8.13 4.96
CA HIS A 563 27.40 -6.66 4.99
C HIS A 563 26.23 -6.08 5.81
N SER A 564 25.40 -6.93 6.42
CA SER A 564 24.27 -6.48 7.24
C SER A 564 24.68 -5.86 8.58
N GLN A 565 25.88 -6.18 9.11
CA GLN A 565 26.28 -5.80 10.47
C GLN A 565 26.96 -4.43 10.58
N GLU A 566 27.54 -3.89 9.51
CA GLU A 566 28.18 -2.57 9.53
C GLU A 566 27.18 -1.43 9.24
N ASN A 567 26.08 -1.72 8.55
CA ASN A 567 25.09 -0.73 8.08
C ASN A 567 24.05 -0.31 9.15
N GLY A 568 24.52 0.23 10.28
CA GLY A 568 23.85 1.28 11.09
C GLY A 568 22.46 1.07 11.72
N PHE A 569 21.66 0.08 11.29
CA PHE A 569 20.30 -0.15 11.78
C PHE A 569 20.30 -0.87 13.13
N GLN A 570 20.50 -0.10 14.20
CA GLN A 570 20.31 -0.59 15.57
C GLN A 570 18.86 -1.02 15.83
N THR A 571 18.59 -2.30 15.62
CA THR A 571 17.52 -2.99 16.36
C THR A 571 17.99 -3.16 17.80
N ASN A 572 17.36 -2.48 18.76
CA ASN A 572 17.80 -2.48 20.16
C ASN A 572 18.00 -3.91 20.69
N ASN A 573 19.22 -4.20 21.17
CA ASN A 573 19.60 -5.51 21.66
C ASN A 573 18.77 -5.92 22.89
N ILE A 574 18.32 -7.17 22.89
CA ILE A 574 17.98 -7.92 24.09
C ILE A 574 19.08 -8.99 24.20
N PRO A 575 19.76 -9.14 25.35
CA PRO A 575 20.83 -10.12 25.48
C PRO A 575 20.28 -11.54 25.42
N MET A 576 20.95 -12.40 24.65
CA MET A 576 20.80 -13.86 24.70
C MET A 576 22.16 -14.45 25.01
N ASP A 577 22.26 -15.21 26.10
CA ASP A 577 23.40 -16.08 26.36
C ASP A 577 23.46 -17.19 25.29
N THR A 578 24.63 -17.39 24.70
CA THR A 578 24.90 -18.55 23.86
C THR A 578 25.05 -19.80 24.71
N PRO A 579 24.47 -20.93 24.26
CA PRO A 579 25.38 -22.00 23.81
C PRO A 579 25.23 -22.30 22.32
N SER A 580 26.28 -22.90 21.76
CA SER A 580 26.32 -23.38 20.39
C SER A 580 25.50 -24.67 20.20
N ASP A 581 24.82 -24.80 19.06
CA ASP A 581 25.22 -25.86 18.13
C ASP A 581 24.89 -25.52 16.66
N LYS A 582 25.42 -26.30 15.72
CA LYS A 582 25.29 -26.09 14.27
C LYS A 582 24.03 -26.76 13.72
N THR A 583 23.28 -26.07 12.86
CA THR A 583 22.32 -26.73 11.95
C THR A 583 22.17 -25.93 10.66
N SER A 584 22.01 -26.64 9.54
CA SER A 584 21.96 -26.06 8.19
C SER A 584 20.56 -25.49 7.86
N TYR A 585 20.50 -24.45 7.04
CA TYR A 585 19.25 -23.70 6.75
C TYR A 585 18.35 -24.37 5.69
N THR A 586 18.52 -25.67 5.46
CA THR A 586 18.24 -26.32 4.17
C THR A 586 16.94 -27.12 4.07
N ASP A 587 16.32 -27.49 5.19
CA ASP A 587 15.30 -28.56 5.17
C ASP A 587 13.87 -28.00 5.28
N LEU A 588 13.61 -26.86 4.62
CA LEU A 588 12.42 -26.01 4.90
C LEU A 588 11.71 -25.44 3.66
N MET A 589 11.20 -26.30 2.77
CA MET A 589 9.77 -26.42 2.39
C MET A 589 9.55 -27.58 1.39
N GLY A 590 8.43 -28.28 1.50
CA GLY A 590 7.96 -29.23 0.48
C GLY A 590 7.17 -28.55 -0.65
N GLU A 591 7.08 -29.22 -1.81
CA GLU A 591 6.33 -28.74 -2.97
C GLU A 591 4.82 -28.95 -2.80
N ASN A 592 4.01 -27.90 -3.00
CA ASN A 592 2.73 -27.93 -3.74
C ASN A 592 2.10 -26.51 -3.81
N GLY A 593 1.32 -26.24 -4.87
CA GLY A 593 0.69 -24.94 -5.13
C GLY A 593 -0.81 -24.87 -4.77
N LEU A 594 -1.29 -23.69 -4.41
CA LEU A 594 -2.70 -23.41 -4.07
C LEU A 594 -3.52 -23.00 -5.32
N ASP A 595 -4.77 -23.47 -5.41
CA ASP A 595 -5.68 -23.19 -6.53
C ASP A 595 -6.78 -22.17 -6.18
N TYR A 596 -7.10 -21.25 -7.10
CA TYR A 596 -8.01 -20.11 -6.90
C TYR A 596 -8.88 -19.82 -8.14
N ASN A 597 -9.77 -20.75 -8.49
CA ASN A 597 -10.56 -20.69 -9.73
C ASN A 597 -11.87 -19.86 -9.70
N GLY A 598 -12.21 -19.18 -8.60
CA GLY A 598 -13.53 -18.58 -8.39
C GLY A 598 -13.82 -17.19 -9.00
N MET A 599 -12.82 -16.37 -9.35
CA MET A 599 -13.04 -14.92 -9.60
C MET A 599 -12.71 -14.46 -11.03
N SER A 600 -13.67 -14.58 -11.95
CA SER A 600 -13.60 -14.02 -13.30
C SER A 600 -14.33 -12.66 -13.38
N GLY A 601 -13.62 -11.59 -13.74
CA GLY A 601 -14.23 -10.27 -14.05
C GLY A 601 -13.57 -9.03 -13.45
N VAL A 602 -12.72 -9.16 -12.41
CA VAL A 602 -12.02 -8.02 -11.79
C VAL A 602 -10.73 -7.69 -12.55
N ASP A 603 -10.41 -6.40 -12.74
CA ASP A 603 -9.12 -5.97 -13.27
C ASP A 603 -8.01 -6.14 -12.22
N PHE A 604 -7.27 -7.24 -12.33
CA PHE A 604 -6.18 -7.58 -11.42
C PHE A 604 -4.83 -6.92 -11.79
N SER A 605 -4.78 -5.94 -12.71
CA SER A 605 -3.51 -5.29 -13.12
C SER A 605 -2.86 -4.39 -12.04
N GLY A 606 -3.38 -4.38 -10.82
CA GLY A 606 -2.95 -3.54 -9.71
C GLY A 606 -2.33 -4.32 -8.54
N TRP A 607 -1.54 -3.62 -7.73
CA TRP A 607 -0.77 -4.11 -6.57
C TRP A 607 -1.54 -4.86 -5.45
N GLY A 608 -2.84 -5.11 -5.60
CA GLY A 608 -3.70 -5.69 -4.56
C GLY A 608 -3.35 -7.13 -4.18
N GLN A 609 -3.04 -7.98 -5.18
CA GLN A 609 -2.72 -9.40 -4.93
C GLN A 609 -1.40 -9.56 -4.14
N PHE A 610 -0.35 -8.83 -4.50
CA PHE A 610 0.94 -8.89 -3.80
C PHE A 610 0.81 -8.53 -2.31
N ALA A 611 -0.03 -7.54 -1.98
CA ALA A 611 -0.30 -7.18 -0.59
C ALA A 611 -0.89 -8.34 0.22
N SER A 612 -1.60 -9.29 -0.41
CA SER A 612 -2.08 -10.51 0.24
C SER A 612 -0.93 -11.45 0.63
N MET A 613 0.03 -11.67 -0.27
CA MET A 613 1.17 -12.58 -0.05
C MET A 613 2.08 -12.14 1.11
N ILE A 614 2.38 -10.85 1.23
CA ILE A 614 3.11 -10.31 2.40
C ILE A 614 2.28 -10.45 3.69
N SER A 615 0.95 -10.52 3.58
CA SER A 615 0.06 -10.66 4.75
C SER A 615 -0.04 -12.09 5.27
N SER A 616 -0.06 -13.09 4.39
CA SER A 616 0.00 -14.49 4.82
C SER A 616 1.32 -14.78 5.53
N GLY A 617 2.46 -14.27 5.04
CA GLY A 617 3.75 -14.34 5.75
C GLY A 617 3.72 -13.75 7.17
N LEU A 618 3.00 -12.62 7.37
CA LEU A 618 2.81 -12.00 8.69
C LEU A 618 1.82 -12.73 9.60
N VAL A 619 0.92 -13.55 9.06
CA VAL A 619 0.04 -14.43 9.84
C VAL A 619 0.80 -15.71 10.21
N SER A 620 1.51 -16.29 9.25
CA SER A 620 2.40 -17.45 9.42
C SER A 620 3.35 -17.23 10.60
N LYS A 621 4.08 -16.11 10.62
CA LYS A 621 4.99 -15.73 11.73
C LYS A 621 4.32 -15.46 13.10
N ARG A 622 2.99 -15.48 13.21
CA ARG A 622 2.24 -15.38 14.49
C ARG A 622 1.66 -16.71 14.96
N LEU A 623 1.75 -17.73 14.11
CA LEU A 623 1.31 -19.11 14.36
C LEU A 623 2.51 -20.06 14.42
N GLU A 624 3.62 -19.73 13.77
CA GLU A 624 4.94 -20.35 13.93
C GLU A 624 5.30 -20.49 15.42
N GLY A 625 5.63 -21.70 15.84
CA GLY A 625 5.94 -22.07 17.23
C GLY A 625 4.74 -22.46 18.09
N LYS A 626 3.49 -22.16 17.69
CA LYS A 626 2.30 -22.38 18.53
C LYS A 626 1.79 -23.82 18.52
N THR A 627 1.16 -24.21 19.63
CA THR A 627 0.34 -25.42 19.74
C THR A 627 -1.15 -25.09 19.64
N VAL A 628 -1.84 -25.68 18.66
CA VAL A 628 -3.28 -25.56 18.42
C VAL A 628 -3.98 -26.87 18.79
N LEU A 629 -4.95 -26.80 19.70
CA LEU A 629 -5.79 -27.91 20.10
C LEU A 629 -7.16 -27.80 19.44
N ILE A 630 -7.50 -28.77 18.58
CA ILE A 630 -8.76 -28.77 17.82
C ILE A 630 -9.64 -29.94 18.29
N THR A 631 -10.85 -29.61 18.72
CA THR A 631 -11.85 -30.61 19.16
C THR A 631 -12.83 -30.95 18.03
N GLY A 632 -13.18 -32.23 17.89
CA GLY A 632 -14.02 -32.70 16.78
C GLY A 632 -13.28 -32.73 15.44
N ALA A 633 -11.96 -32.87 15.44
CA ALA A 633 -11.09 -32.68 14.26
C ALA A 633 -11.27 -33.76 13.16
N SER A 634 -12.07 -34.81 13.37
CA SER A 634 -12.23 -35.91 12.40
C SER A 634 -13.00 -35.55 11.12
N SER A 635 -13.65 -34.38 11.07
CA SER A 635 -14.76 -34.13 10.14
C SER A 635 -15.19 -32.67 10.09
N GLY A 636 -15.70 -32.22 8.93
CA GLY A 636 -16.29 -30.88 8.75
C GLY A 636 -15.32 -29.75 9.12
N ILE A 637 -15.86 -28.68 9.70
CA ILE A 637 -15.11 -27.48 10.13
C ILE A 637 -13.86 -27.85 10.94
N GLY A 638 -13.94 -28.86 11.82
CA GLY A 638 -12.80 -29.33 12.62
C GLY A 638 -11.66 -29.94 11.80
N LYS A 639 -11.97 -30.68 10.73
CA LYS A 639 -10.94 -31.17 9.79
C LYS A 639 -10.32 -29.98 9.06
N SER A 640 -11.15 -29.15 8.41
CA SER A 640 -10.68 -28.01 7.63
C SER A 640 -9.85 -27.01 8.43
N THR A 641 -10.23 -26.76 9.69
CA THR A 641 -9.45 -25.91 10.60
C THR A 641 -8.03 -26.45 10.83
N ALA A 642 -7.86 -27.78 10.91
CA ALA A 642 -6.54 -28.39 11.05
C ALA A 642 -5.68 -28.21 9.79
N PHE A 643 -6.26 -28.41 8.60
CA PHE A 643 -5.57 -28.15 7.33
C PHE A 643 -5.23 -26.67 7.17
N GLU A 644 -6.16 -25.76 7.46
CA GLU A 644 -5.93 -24.33 7.23
C GLU A 644 -4.88 -23.74 8.19
N PHE A 645 -4.85 -24.20 9.44
CA PHE A 645 -3.73 -23.86 10.35
C PHE A 645 -2.39 -24.37 9.78
N ALA A 646 -2.34 -25.60 9.27
CA ALA A 646 -1.14 -26.19 8.68
C ALA A 646 -0.67 -25.46 7.41
N ARG A 647 -1.59 -25.15 6.48
CA ARG A 647 -1.37 -24.38 5.24
C ARG A 647 -0.84 -22.98 5.52
N THR A 648 -1.46 -22.28 6.47
CA THR A 648 -1.08 -20.92 6.82
C THR A 648 0.26 -20.87 7.58
N SER A 649 0.62 -21.91 8.36
CA SER A 649 1.86 -21.95 9.14
C SER A 649 2.60 -23.30 9.04
N PRO A 650 3.20 -23.61 7.88
CA PRO A 650 3.89 -24.89 7.65
C PRO A 650 5.27 -25.01 8.33
N LYS A 651 5.58 -24.14 9.31
CA LYS A 651 6.84 -24.14 10.08
C LYS A 651 6.57 -24.11 11.57
N ASN A 652 7.18 -25.06 12.30
CA ASN A 652 7.18 -25.16 13.75
C ASN A 652 5.78 -25.07 14.40
N LEU A 653 4.73 -25.45 13.67
CA LEU A 653 3.36 -25.47 14.19
C LEU A 653 3.06 -26.85 14.76
N LYS A 654 2.32 -26.90 15.86
CA LYS A 654 1.93 -28.15 16.52
C LYS A 654 0.41 -28.25 16.56
N LEU A 655 -0.15 -29.32 16.02
CA LEU A 655 -1.59 -29.56 15.99
C LEU A 655 -1.95 -30.76 16.87
N VAL A 656 -2.75 -30.55 17.91
CA VAL A 656 -3.34 -31.62 18.72
C VAL A 656 -4.77 -31.84 18.25
N LEU A 657 -5.01 -32.95 17.56
CA LEU A 657 -6.28 -33.23 16.90
C LEU A 657 -7.08 -34.25 17.72
N THR A 658 -8.27 -33.86 18.19
CA THR A 658 -9.03 -34.68 19.14
C THR A 658 -10.43 -35.02 18.64
N ALA A 659 -10.79 -36.30 18.69
CA ALA A 659 -12.10 -36.86 18.37
C ALA A 659 -12.19 -38.33 18.81
N ARG A 660 -13.37 -38.94 18.65
CA ARG A 660 -13.62 -40.36 18.99
C ARG A 660 -13.07 -41.35 17.94
N ARG A 661 -13.01 -40.92 16.67
CA ARG A 661 -12.54 -41.73 15.51
C ARG A 661 -11.01 -41.61 15.36
N ILE A 662 -10.25 -42.36 16.14
CA ILE A 662 -8.77 -42.26 16.14
C ILE A 662 -8.15 -42.56 14.77
N ASP A 663 -8.65 -43.54 14.04
CA ASP A 663 -8.12 -43.90 12.72
C ASP A 663 -8.30 -42.78 11.69
N THR A 664 -9.43 -42.05 11.77
CA THR A 664 -9.68 -40.87 10.95
C THR A 664 -8.73 -39.71 11.31
N LEU A 665 -8.37 -39.54 12.58
CA LEU A 665 -7.39 -38.54 13.01
C LEU A 665 -5.97 -38.93 12.56
N ASN A 666 -5.63 -40.22 12.60
CA ASN A 666 -4.36 -40.73 12.09
C ASN A 666 -4.24 -40.49 10.57
N GLN A 667 -5.30 -40.75 9.81
CA GLN A 667 -5.34 -40.43 8.38
C GLN A 667 -5.21 -38.92 8.14
N ILE A 668 -5.94 -38.08 8.89
CA ILE A 668 -5.85 -36.62 8.77
C ILE A 668 -4.45 -36.10 9.10
N ALA A 669 -3.76 -36.68 10.09
CA ALA A 669 -2.38 -36.33 10.40
C ALA A 669 -1.42 -36.70 9.26
N GLN A 670 -1.57 -37.90 8.66
CA GLN A 670 -0.81 -38.31 7.49
C GLN A 670 -1.11 -37.43 6.27
N ASP A 671 -2.38 -37.09 6.03
CA ASP A 671 -2.82 -36.20 4.95
C ASP A 671 -2.20 -34.80 5.11
N ILE A 672 -2.20 -34.23 6.33
CA ILE A 672 -1.60 -32.92 6.61
C ILE A 672 -0.08 -32.94 6.39
N VAL A 673 0.65 -33.92 6.97
CA VAL A 673 2.11 -34.03 6.79
C VAL A 673 2.46 -34.26 5.32
N LYS A 674 1.64 -35.01 4.57
CA LYS A 674 1.78 -35.20 3.12
C LYS A 674 1.50 -33.92 2.31
N GLU A 675 0.64 -33.03 2.79
CA GLU A 675 0.26 -31.79 2.09
C GLU A 675 1.24 -30.63 2.35
N VAL A 676 1.78 -30.50 3.58
CA VAL A 676 2.64 -29.35 3.96
C VAL A 676 4.06 -29.71 4.44
N GLY A 677 4.37 -31.00 4.58
CA GLY A 677 5.67 -31.51 5.05
C GLY A 677 5.82 -31.54 6.57
N ASP A 678 6.97 -32.05 7.04
CA ASP A 678 7.28 -32.33 8.45
C ASP A 678 7.39 -31.08 9.36
N GLY A 679 7.29 -29.87 8.78
CA GLY A 679 7.28 -28.61 9.51
C GLY A 679 6.05 -28.38 10.39
N VAL A 680 4.99 -29.19 10.22
CA VAL A 680 3.81 -29.22 11.10
C VAL A 680 3.75 -30.55 11.85
N LYS A 681 3.96 -30.52 13.16
CA LYS A 681 3.84 -31.71 14.01
C LYS A 681 2.38 -31.96 14.36
N VAL A 682 1.84 -33.13 14.04
CA VAL A 682 0.44 -33.48 14.31
C VAL A 682 0.35 -34.62 15.32
N HIS A 683 -0.45 -34.45 16.38
CA HIS A 683 -0.70 -35.44 17.42
C HIS A 683 -2.20 -35.79 17.51
N PRO A 684 -2.61 -36.91 16.87
CA PRO A 684 -3.93 -37.53 17.07
C PRO A 684 -4.13 -37.99 18.50
N VAL A 685 -5.25 -37.63 19.13
CA VAL A 685 -5.65 -38.15 20.44
C VAL A 685 -7.11 -38.59 20.42
N GLN A 686 -7.36 -39.83 20.87
CA GLN A 686 -8.73 -40.30 21.07
C GLN A 686 -9.33 -39.63 22.30
N LEU A 687 -10.42 -38.91 22.12
CA LEU A 687 -11.10 -38.16 23.19
C LEU A 687 -12.60 -38.05 22.90
N ASP A 688 -13.43 -38.41 23.87
CA ASP A 688 -14.83 -38.04 23.92
C ASP A 688 -15.03 -36.87 24.90
N VAL A 689 -15.20 -35.66 24.36
CA VAL A 689 -15.38 -34.44 25.18
C VAL A 689 -16.62 -34.50 26.08
N SER A 690 -17.60 -35.37 25.78
CA SER A 690 -18.79 -35.55 26.62
C SER A 690 -18.50 -36.24 27.96
N LYS A 691 -17.31 -36.83 28.13
CA LYS A 691 -16.88 -37.55 29.34
C LYS A 691 -15.87 -36.74 30.16
N PRO A 692 -16.25 -36.20 31.34
CA PRO A 692 -15.38 -35.32 32.11
C PRO A 692 -14.04 -35.94 32.53
N ASP A 693 -13.97 -37.26 32.74
CA ASP A 693 -12.72 -37.94 33.16
C ASP A 693 -11.72 -38.16 32.03
N GLU A 694 -12.17 -38.33 30.79
CA GLU A 694 -11.26 -38.31 29.63
C GLU A 694 -10.66 -36.91 29.47
N VAL A 695 -11.49 -35.86 29.59
CA VAL A 695 -11.04 -34.46 29.53
C VAL A 695 -10.10 -34.09 30.69
N ARG A 696 -10.40 -34.48 31.94
CA ARG A 696 -9.52 -34.25 33.10
C ARG A 696 -8.15 -34.90 32.95
N SER A 697 -8.10 -36.09 32.37
CA SER A 697 -6.85 -36.85 32.20
C SER A 697 -6.13 -36.61 30.86
N PHE A 698 -6.70 -35.80 29.98
CA PHE A 698 -6.18 -35.51 28.64
C PHE A 698 -4.82 -34.80 28.67
N LEU A 699 -4.71 -33.67 29.38
CA LEU A 699 -3.47 -32.88 29.40
C LEU A 699 -2.26 -33.67 29.92
N SER A 700 -2.46 -34.51 30.94
CA SER A 700 -1.43 -35.39 31.50
C SER A 700 -0.97 -36.53 30.57
N LYS A 701 -1.64 -36.73 29.43
CA LYS A 701 -1.30 -37.74 28.41
C LYS A 701 -0.62 -37.14 27.17
N LEU A 702 -0.59 -35.81 27.04
CA LEU A 702 0.11 -35.16 25.92
C LEU A 702 1.63 -35.28 26.10
N PRO A 703 2.39 -35.54 25.02
CA PRO A 703 3.85 -35.43 25.05
C PRO A 703 4.27 -34.01 25.43
N ALA A 704 5.41 -33.86 26.12
CA ALA A 704 5.86 -32.58 26.65
C ALA A 704 5.88 -31.45 25.60
N GLU A 705 6.27 -31.74 24.36
CA GLU A 705 6.31 -30.75 23.27
C GLU A 705 4.93 -30.19 22.87
N PHE A 706 3.85 -30.93 23.13
CA PHE A 706 2.45 -30.55 22.86
C PHE A 706 1.70 -30.09 24.12
N SER A 707 2.33 -30.11 25.30
CA SER A 707 1.65 -29.83 26.58
C SER A 707 1.23 -28.36 26.76
N GLU A 708 1.90 -27.44 26.08
CA GLU A 708 1.65 -26.00 26.13
C GLU A 708 0.70 -25.54 25.01
N ILE A 709 -0.61 -25.60 25.26
CA ILE A 709 -1.66 -25.19 24.31
C ILE A 709 -1.76 -23.66 24.24
N ASP A 710 -1.51 -23.09 23.05
CA ASP A 710 -1.64 -21.66 22.76
C ASP A 710 -3.02 -21.27 22.25
N ILE A 711 -3.65 -22.16 21.48
CA ILE A 711 -4.93 -21.92 20.82
C ILE A 711 -5.84 -23.13 21.08
N LEU A 712 -6.96 -22.94 21.75
CA LEU A 712 -8.03 -23.93 21.91
C LEU A 712 -9.16 -23.63 20.92
N VAL A 713 -9.43 -24.55 20.01
CA VAL A 713 -10.60 -24.52 19.11
C VAL A 713 -11.65 -25.52 19.62
N ASN A 714 -12.66 -24.99 20.30
CA ASN A 714 -13.84 -25.72 20.75
C ASN A 714 -14.85 -25.82 19.59
N ASN A 715 -14.60 -26.79 18.69
CA ASN A 715 -15.42 -27.11 17.53
C ASN A 715 -16.30 -28.36 17.72
N ALA A 716 -15.97 -29.26 18.67
CA ALA A 716 -16.74 -30.48 18.89
C ALA A 716 -18.22 -30.18 19.22
N GLY A 717 -19.13 -30.68 18.38
CA GLY A 717 -20.57 -30.52 18.57
C GLY A 717 -21.38 -31.30 17.54
N LEU A 718 -22.66 -31.47 17.83
CA LEU A 718 -23.61 -32.22 17.00
C LEU A 718 -25.05 -31.69 17.18
N VAL A 719 -25.94 -32.17 16.32
CA VAL A 719 -27.39 -32.10 16.48
C VAL A 719 -27.98 -33.48 16.22
N LYS A 720 -29.12 -33.79 16.81
CA LYS A 720 -29.94 -34.95 16.46
C LYS A 720 -31.41 -34.56 16.41
N GLY A 721 -32.13 -35.17 15.48
CA GLY A 721 -33.58 -35.01 15.32
C GLY A 721 -34.00 -33.66 14.75
N VAL A 722 -35.31 -33.56 14.55
CA VAL A 722 -36.06 -32.33 14.26
C VAL A 722 -37.39 -32.29 15.03
N ASP A 723 -37.52 -33.17 16.02
CA ASP A 723 -38.75 -33.43 16.73
C ASP A 723 -39.17 -32.23 17.59
N LYS A 724 -40.47 -32.14 17.87
CA LYS A 724 -41.05 -31.09 18.73
C LYS A 724 -41.18 -31.64 20.15
N ALA A 725 -41.43 -30.76 21.11
CA ALA A 725 -41.82 -31.20 22.45
C ALA A 725 -43.33 -31.51 22.45
N PRO A 726 -43.79 -32.61 23.09
CA PRO A 726 -43.03 -33.49 23.99
C PRO A 726 -42.24 -34.65 23.34
N GLU A 727 -42.26 -34.83 22.03
CA GLU A 727 -41.71 -36.01 21.33
C GLU A 727 -40.16 -36.13 21.29
N ILE A 728 -39.42 -35.19 21.88
CA ILE A 728 -37.95 -35.18 21.87
C ILE A 728 -37.39 -36.26 22.80
N LYS A 729 -36.60 -37.19 22.24
CA LYS A 729 -35.96 -38.30 22.97
C LYS A 729 -34.95 -37.80 24.00
N GLU A 730 -34.99 -38.36 25.20
CA GLU A 730 -34.13 -37.95 26.32
C GLU A 730 -32.64 -38.17 26.02
N GLU A 731 -32.30 -39.27 25.35
CA GLU A 731 -30.91 -39.60 24.96
C GLU A 731 -30.34 -38.56 23.99
N ASP A 732 -31.19 -37.98 23.14
CA ASP A 732 -30.80 -36.96 22.17
C ASP A 732 -30.67 -35.58 22.83
N ILE A 733 -31.48 -35.27 23.86
CA ILE A 733 -31.27 -34.12 24.76
C ILE A 733 -29.92 -34.26 25.47
N ASN A 734 -29.73 -35.38 26.17
CA ASN A 734 -28.57 -35.65 27.02
C ASN A 734 -27.26 -35.62 26.21
N VAL A 735 -27.20 -36.26 25.04
CA VAL A 735 -25.98 -36.27 24.21
C VAL A 735 -25.68 -34.90 23.57
N MET A 736 -26.70 -34.10 23.23
CA MET A 736 -26.49 -32.74 22.71
C MET A 736 -25.92 -31.82 23.79
N PHE A 737 -26.49 -31.81 25.01
CA PHE A 737 -25.95 -31.01 26.11
C PHE A 737 -24.56 -31.48 26.57
N ALA A 738 -24.36 -32.79 26.70
CA ALA A 738 -23.08 -33.37 27.10
C ALA A 738 -21.95 -33.04 26.11
N THR A 739 -22.24 -33.08 24.81
CA THR A 739 -21.23 -32.76 23.78
C THR A 739 -21.03 -31.25 23.62
N ASN A 740 -22.12 -30.51 23.31
CA ASN A 740 -22.03 -29.13 22.84
C ASN A 740 -21.73 -28.13 23.97
N VAL A 741 -22.20 -28.41 25.19
CA VAL A 741 -22.16 -27.46 26.31
C VAL A 741 -21.15 -27.90 27.36
N THR A 742 -21.40 -29.01 28.06
CA THR A 742 -20.52 -29.39 29.17
C THR A 742 -19.16 -29.88 28.68
N GLY A 743 -19.07 -30.55 27.53
CA GLY A 743 -17.80 -30.89 26.90
C GLY A 743 -16.94 -29.67 26.55
N LEU A 744 -17.52 -28.64 25.92
CA LEU A 744 -16.84 -27.37 25.64
C LEU A 744 -16.37 -26.67 26.92
N ILE A 745 -17.22 -26.62 27.95
CA ILE A 745 -16.89 -26.01 29.24
C ILE A 745 -15.76 -26.80 29.94
N ASN A 746 -15.84 -28.13 29.97
CA ASN A 746 -14.82 -29.00 30.56
C ASN A 746 -13.46 -28.85 29.87
N MET A 747 -13.43 -28.82 28.53
CA MET A 747 -12.20 -28.55 27.77
C MET A 747 -11.63 -27.18 28.12
N THR A 748 -12.48 -26.15 28.16
CA THR A 748 -12.06 -24.79 28.52
C THR A 748 -11.50 -24.73 29.94
N GLN A 749 -12.16 -25.36 30.92
CA GLN A 749 -11.71 -25.44 32.32
C GLN A 749 -10.42 -26.26 32.50
N ALA A 750 -10.15 -27.24 31.63
CA ALA A 750 -8.91 -28.00 31.66
C ALA A 750 -7.71 -27.20 31.10
N ILE A 751 -7.90 -26.45 30.02
CA ILE A 751 -6.82 -25.69 29.35
C ILE A 751 -6.53 -24.34 30.05
N LEU A 752 -7.57 -23.61 30.49
CA LEU A 752 -7.43 -22.26 31.03
C LEU A 752 -6.38 -22.12 32.17
N PRO A 753 -6.22 -23.08 33.10
CA PRO A 753 -5.20 -22.99 34.15
C PRO A 753 -3.74 -23.01 33.68
N SER A 754 -3.42 -23.52 32.48
CA SER A 754 -2.07 -23.38 31.90
C SER A 754 -1.92 -22.02 31.23
N MET A 755 -2.90 -21.62 30.42
CA MET A 755 -2.94 -20.29 29.77
C MET A 755 -2.81 -19.14 30.78
N LEU A 756 -3.42 -19.25 31.96
CA LEU A 756 -3.37 -18.25 33.03
C LEU A 756 -2.01 -18.14 33.74
N LYS A 757 -1.20 -19.21 33.78
CA LYS A 757 0.09 -19.23 34.49
C LYS A 757 1.22 -18.59 33.69
N ARG A 758 1.08 -18.52 32.36
CA ARG A 758 2.05 -17.93 31.44
C ARG A 758 2.30 -16.45 31.75
N ASN A 759 3.44 -15.94 31.29
CA ASN A 759 3.87 -14.55 31.49
C ASN A 759 3.78 -14.12 32.96
N ASN A 760 4.32 -14.91 33.88
CA ASN A 760 4.30 -14.66 35.33
C ASN A 760 2.90 -14.38 35.92
N GLY A 761 1.84 -14.94 35.32
CA GLY A 761 0.45 -14.74 35.74
C GLY A 761 -0.31 -13.64 35.01
N GLU A 762 0.29 -12.94 34.04
CA GLU A 762 -0.43 -12.07 33.09
C GLU A 762 -1.32 -12.88 32.12
N GLY A 763 -0.96 -14.16 31.91
CA GLY A 763 -1.60 -15.09 30.99
C GLY A 763 -1.16 -14.91 29.54
N ALA A 764 -1.44 -15.92 28.71
CA ALA A 764 -1.37 -15.86 27.24
C ALA A 764 -2.11 -17.03 26.58
N GLY A 765 -3.00 -16.74 25.63
CA GLY A 765 -3.63 -17.77 24.78
C GLY A 765 -4.88 -17.31 24.03
N ASP A 766 -5.39 -18.16 23.15
CA ASP A 766 -6.61 -17.96 22.38
C ASP A 766 -7.63 -19.08 22.68
N ILE A 767 -8.89 -18.73 22.94
CA ILE A 767 -10.01 -19.66 23.12
C ILE A 767 -11.06 -19.31 22.08
N ILE A 768 -11.27 -20.19 21.10
CA ILE A 768 -12.16 -20.02 19.95
C ILE A 768 -13.32 -21.00 20.07
N ASN A 769 -14.52 -20.49 20.32
CA ASN A 769 -15.73 -21.28 20.48
C ASN A 769 -16.59 -21.24 19.22
N ILE A 770 -16.92 -22.40 18.66
CA ILE A 770 -17.80 -22.49 17.48
C ILE A 770 -19.26 -22.55 17.92
N GLY A 771 -19.95 -21.42 17.79
CA GLY A 771 -21.37 -21.27 18.04
C GLY A 771 -22.23 -21.69 16.84
N SER A 772 -23.21 -20.88 16.47
CA SER A 772 -24.06 -20.97 15.27
C SER A 772 -25.08 -19.82 15.28
N ILE A 773 -25.63 -19.44 14.13
CA ILE A 773 -26.87 -18.62 14.06
C ILE A 773 -27.98 -19.17 14.97
N ALA A 774 -28.07 -20.48 15.15
CA ALA A 774 -29.03 -21.15 16.04
C ALA A 774 -28.94 -20.72 17.51
N GLY A 775 -27.80 -20.18 17.95
CA GLY A 775 -27.62 -19.64 19.30
C GLY A 775 -28.10 -18.19 19.47
N ARG A 776 -28.41 -17.50 18.36
CA ARG A 776 -28.95 -16.13 18.33
C ARG A 776 -30.43 -16.12 17.99
N GLU A 777 -30.84 -16.96 17.05
CA GLU A 777 -32.20 -17.03 16.51
C GLU A 777 -32.70 -18.48 16.60
N PRO A 778 -33.58 -18.79 17.57
CA PRO A 778 -34.11 -20.14 17.74
C PRO A 778 -35.19 -20.46 16.70
N TYR A 779 -35.26 -21.72 16.26
CA TYR A 779 -36.18 -22.17 15.21
C TYR A 779 -36.93 -23.46 15.54
N VAL A 780 -38.05 -23.67 14.84
CA VAL A 780 -38.94 -24.84 14.98
C VAL A 780 -38.20 -26.12 14.61
N GLY A 781 -38.27 -27.16 15.46
CA GLY A 781 -37.50 -28.40 15.27
C GLY A 781 -35.99 -28.23 15.50
N GLY A 782 -35.60 -27.20 16.27
CA GLY A 782 -34.22 -26.95 16.70
C GLY A 782 -34.07 -26.67 18.19
N SER A 783 -35.13 -26.76 19.00
CA SER A 783 -35.19 -26.26 20.39
C SER A 783 -33.97 -26.60 21.25
N ILE A 784 -33.58 -27.88 21.32
CA ILE A 784 -32.42 -28.34 22.10
C ILE A 784 -31.11 -27.79 21.52
N TYR A 785 -30.92 -27.89 20.21
CA TYR A 785 -29.70 -27.40 19.56
C TYR A 785 -29.53 -25.89 19.76
N CYS A 786 -30.60 -25.11 19.57
CA CYS A 786 -30.63 -23.68 19.82
C CYS A 786 -30.30 -23.37 21.29
N ALA A 787 -30.88 -24.09 22.25
CA ALA A 787 -30.54 -23.96 23.67
C ALA A 787 -29.05 -24.26 23.94
N THR A 788 -28.47 -25.32 23.34
CA THR A 788 -27.03 -25.58 23.49
C THR A 788 -26.15 -24.48 22.90
N LYS A 789 -26.51 -23.91 21.75
CA LYS A 789 -25.74 -22.83 21.11
C LYS A 789 -25.92 -21.48 21.81
N ALA A 790 -27.09 -21.21 22.38
CA ALA A 790 -27.31 -20.05 23.27
C ALA A 790 -26.52 -20.16 24.58
N ALA A 791 -26.37 -21.37 25.13
CA ALA A 791 -25.48 -21.62 26.28
C ALA A 791 -24.01 -21.33 25.93
N ILE A 792 -23.53 -21.74 24.74
CA ILE A 792 -22.19 -21.39 24.25
C ILE A 792 -22.03 -19.87 24.09
N HIS A 793 -23.02 -19.16 23.55
CA HIS A 793 -23.01 -17.69 23.46
C HIS A 793 -22.80 -17.09 24.86
N SER A 794 -23.69 -17.37 25.80
CA SER A 794 -23.64 -16.79 27.15
C SER A 794 -22.34 -17.13 27.89
N PHE A 795 -21.86 -18.38 27.79
CA PHE A 795 -20.59 -18.78 28.39
C PHE A 795 -19.39 -18.03 27.78
N THR A 796 -19.34 -17.90 26.45
CA THR A 796 -18.24 -17.23 25.75
C THR A 796 -18.19 -15.73 26.06
N GLU A 797 -19.34 -15.09 26.22
CA GLU A 797 -19.42 -13.69 26.65
C GLU A 797 -19.01 -13.47 28.12
N SER A 798 -19.43 -14.34 29.04
CA SER A 798 -19.03 -14.24 30.45
C SER A 798 -17.53 -14.48 30.62
N LEU A 799 -16.99 -15.54 30.02
CA LEU A 799 -15.56 -15.87 30.06
C LEU A 799 -14.68 -14.73 29.51
N ARG A 800 -15.13 -14.02 28.47
CA ARG A 800 -14.43 -12.83 27.95
C ARG A 800 -14.38 -11.68 28.96
N LYS A 801 -15.46 -11.49 29.73
CA LYS A 801 -15.57 -10.44 30.75
C LYS A 801 -14.74 -10.80 31.99
N GLU A 802 -14.72 -12.08 32.36
CA GLU A 802 -13.88 -12.63 33.45
C GLU A 802 -12.37 -12.52 33.14
N LEU A 803 -11.97 -12.76 31.89
CA LEU A 803 -10.56 -12.75 31.48
C LEU A 803 -10.04 -11.39 30.98
N ILE A 804 -10.82 -10.31 31.10
CA ILE A 804 -10.47 -8.98 30.56
C ILE A 804 -9.15 -8.39 31.11
N SER A 805 -8.71 -8.84 32.28
CA SER A 805 -7.44 -8.44 32.92
C SER A 805 -6.26 -9.37 32.57
N LYS A 806 -6.39 -10.24 31.56
CA LYS A 806 -5.40 -11.24 31.14
C LYS A 806 -5.17 -11.16 29.64
N ARG A 807 -4.00 -11.58 29.14
CA ARG A 807 -3.74 -11.65 27.69
C ARG A 807 -4.33 -12.91 27.04
N ILE A 808 -5.58 -13.25 27.38
CA ILE A 808 -6.28 -14.43 26.85
C ILE A 808 -7.47 -13.96 26.02
N ARG A 809 -7.44 -14.20 24.71
CA ARG A 809 -8.48 -13.76 23.79
C ARG A 809 -9.60 -14.81 23.72
N VAL A 810 -10.83 -14.40 23.99
CA VAL A 810 -12.02 -15.25 23.92
C VAL A 810 -12.85 -14.85 22.70
N ILE A 811 -12.94 -15.74 21.71
CA ILE A 811 -13.42 -15.50 20.35
C ILE A 811 -14.63 -16.40 20.07
N ARG A 812 -15.66 -15.89 19.38
CA ARG A 812 -16.78 -16.70 18.86
C ARG A 812 -16.88 -16.60 17.35
N ILE A 813 -17.06 -17.74 16.70
CA ILE A 813 -17.51 -17.84 15.31
C ILE A 813 -18.89 -18.51 15.31
N ASP A 814 -19.89 -17.87 14.70
CA ASP A 814 -21.25 -18.39 14.52
C ASP A 814 -21.52 -18.66 13.02
N PRO A 815 -21.45 -19.92 12.57
CA PRO A 815 -21.84 -20.26 11.20
C PRO A 815 -23.37 -20.30 11.01
N GLY A 816 -23.80 -19.91 9.81
CA GLY A 816 -25.10 -20.20 9.21
C GLY A 816 -25.19 -21.62 8.67
N GLN A 817 -25.75 -21.80 7.48
CA GLN A 817 -25.82 -23.08 6.79
C GLN A 817 -24.45 -23.49 6.21
N VAL A 818 -23.83 -24.53 6.80
CA VAL A 818 -22.55 -25.11 6.36
C VAL A 818 -22.76 -26.58 5.97
N GLU A 819 -22.32 -27.01 4.80
CA GLU A 819 -22.46 -28.39 4.33
C GLU A 819 -21.39 -29.32 4.92
N THR A 820 -21.81 -30.17 5.86
CA THR A 820 -20.91 -31.13 6.55
C THR A 820 -21.67 -32.41 6.96
N GLU A 821 -20.96 -33.41 7.51
CA GLU A 821 -21.56 -34.59 8.17
C GLU A 821 -22.64 -34.23 9.21
N PHE A 822 -22.66 -33.01 9.75
CA PHE A 822 -23.63 -32.50 10.73
C PHE A 822 -25.10 -32.78 10.34
N SER A 823 -25.48 -32.58 9.06
CA SER A 823 -26.86 -32.87 8.62
C SER A 823 -27.15 -34.37 8.51
N VAL A 824 -26.13 -35.19 8.22
CA VAL A 824 -26.27 -36.66 8.22
C VAL A 824 -26.48 -37.16 9.66
N VAL A 825 -25.76 -36.59 10.63
CA VAL A 825 -25.97 -36.88 12.06
C VAL A 825 -27.34 -36.41 12.53
N ARG A 826 -27.81 -35.23 12.06
CA ARG A 826 -29.15 -34.68 12.38
C ARG A 826 -30.27 -35.68 12.08
N PHE A 827 -30.20 -36.31 10.91
CA PHE A 827 -31.22 -37.27 10.44
C PHE A 827 -30.81 -38.73 10.61
N TYR A 828 -29.96 -39.03 11.61
CA TYR A 828 -29.60 -40.40 12.03
C TYR A 828 -29.01 -41.28 10.91
N GLY A 829 -28.33 -40.69 9.91
CA GLY A 829 -27.78 -41.38 8.75
C GLY A 829 -28.61 -41.26 7.46
N ASP A 830 -29.82 -40.69 7.52
CA ASP A 830 -30.64 -40.44 6.32
C ASP A 830 -30.03 -39.33 5.47
N LYS A 831 -29.21 -39.74 4.49
CA LYS A 831 -28.57 -38.82 3.55
C LYS A 831 -29.58 -38.07 2.67
N SER A 832 -30.72 -38.67 2.31
CA SER A 832 -31.71 -37.98 1.47
C SER A 832 -32.30 -36.76 2.19
N LYS A 833 -32.60 -36.89 3.49
CA LYS A 833 -33.00 -35.74 4.33
C LYS A 833 -31.86 -34.74 4.56
N ALA A 834 -30.61 -35.21 4.67
CA ALA A 834 -29.45 -34.33 4.82
C ALA A 834 -29.21 -33.47 3.58
N ASP A 835 -29.16 -34.06 2.40
CA ASP A 835 -28.96 -33.39 1.11
C ASP A 835 -30.11 -32.40 0.82
N ALA A 836 -31.35 -32.77 1.19
CA ALA A 836 -32.53 -31.89 1.05
C ALA A 836 -32.44 -30.58 1.84
N VAL A 837 -31.60 -30.48 2.88
CA VAL A 837 -31.33 -29.20 3.58
C VAL A 837 -30.68 -28.20 2.62
N TYR A 838 -29.80 -28.67 1.72
CA TYR A 838 -28.97 -27.86 0.83
C TYR A 838 -29.56 -27.69 -0.57
N ALA A 839 -30.56 -28.50 -0.95
CA ALA A 839 -31.21 -28.45 -2.26
C ALA A 839 -31.68 -27.04 -2.68
N GLY A 840 -31.26 -26.61 -3.88
CA GLY A 840 -31.57 -25.28 -4.45
C GLY A 840 -30.74 -24.13 -3.88
N CYS A 841 -29.67 -24.41 -3.12
CA CYS A 841 -28.81 -23.42 -2.47
C CYS A 841 -27.31 -23.68 -2.75
N GLU A 842 -26.47 -22.69 -2.44
CA GLU A 842 -25.01 -22.77 -2.44
C GLU A 842 -24.51 -22.45 -1.01
N PRO A 843 -24.42 -23.46 -0.12
CA PRO A 843 -24.12 -23.28 1.29
C PRO A 843 -22.64 -22.94 1.53
N LEU A 844 -22.31 -22.55 2.76
CA LEU A 844 -20.91 -22.45 3.19
C LEU A 844 -20.26 -23.84 3.24
N THR A 845 -18.96 -23.88 3.01
CA THR A 845 -18.12 -25.07 3.19
C THR A 845 -17.48 -25.09 4.59
N PRO A 846 -16.94 -26.23 5.03
CA PRO A 846 -15.99 -26.31 6.14
C PRO A 846 -14.83 -25.30 6.07
N ASP A 847 -14.35 -24.99 4.86
CA ASP A 847 -13.14 -24.21 4.63
C ASP A 847 -13.39 -22.70 4.82
N ASP A 848 -14.57 -22.19 4.41
CA ASP A 848 -14.99 -20.79 4.68
C ASP A 848 -14.95 -20.44 6.19
N ILE A 849 -15.27 -21.42 7.04
CA ILE A 849 -15.24 -21.25 8.49
C ILE A 849 -13.81 -21.44 9.04
N ALA A 850 -13.01 -22.33 8.45
CA ALA A 850 -11.62 -22.54 8.81
C ALA A 850 -10.77 -21.28 8.55
N GLU A 851 -10.94 -20.63 7.39
CA GLU A 851 -10.31 -19.34 7.08
C GLU A 851 -10.63 -18.28 8.15
N ALA A 852 -11.90 -18.16 8.56
CA ALA A 852 -12.32 -17.20 9.58
C ALA A 852 -11.68 -17.48 10.96
N ILE A 853 -11.54 -18.75 11.35
CA ILE A 853 -10.88 -19.18 12.59
C ILE A 853 -9.38 -18.82 12.56
N VAL A 854 -8.68 -19.20 11.48
CA VAL A 854 -7.23 -18.97 11.34
C VAL A 854 -6.92 -17.48 11.16
N PHE A 855 -7.78 -16.73 10.45
CA PHE A 855 -7.70 -15.28 10.37
C PHE A 855 -7.77 -14.65 11.76
N ALA A 856 -8.73 -15.05 12.60
CA ALA A 856 -8.91 -14.53 13.95
C ALA A 856 -7.72 -14.85 14.86
N ALA A 857 -7.29 -16.11 14.90
CA ALA A 857 -6.09 -16.53 15.63
C ALA A 857 -4.83 -15.74 15.19
N GLY A 858 -4.69 -15.52 13.88
CA GLY A 858 -3.61 -14.77 13.25
C GLY A 858 -3.58 -13.24 13.49
N ARG A 859 -4.55 -12.67 14.22
CA ARG A 859 -4.47 -11.24 14.63
C ARG A 859 -3.42 -11.08 15.74
N ARG A 860 -2.89 -9.85 15.92
CA ARG A 860 -2.01 -9.53 17.08
C ARG A 860 -2.76 -9.73 18.41
N GLU A 861 -2.04 -10.04 19.48
CA GLU A 861 -2.57 -10.26 20.84
C GLU A 861 -3.47 -9.11 21.33
N ASN A 862 -3.13 -7.86 20.98
CA ASN A 862 -3.92 -6.67 21.32
C ASN A 862 -5.21 -6.49 20.50
N VAL A 863 -5.55 -7.43 19.62
CA VAL A 863 -6.72 -7.40 18.73
C VAL A 863 -7.56 -8.65 18.95
N VAL A 864 -8.77 -8.45 19.49
CA VAL A 864 -9.77 -9.51 19.72
C VAL A 864 -10.87 -9.36 18.67
N ILE A 865 -11.01 -10.35 17.79
CA ILE A 865 -12.25 -10.51 17.02
C ILE A 865 -13.25 -11.18 17.95
N ALA A 866 -14.03 -10.35 18.66
CA ALA A 866 -14.89 -10.85 19.72
C ALA A 866 -16.02 -11.75 19.18
N ASP A 867 -16.56 -11.44 18.01
CA ASP A 867 -17.78 -12.08 17.53
C ASP A 867 -17.87 -12.00 16.00
N THR A 868 -18.14 -13.13 15.34
CA THR A 868 -18.26 -13.23 13.88
C THR A 868 -19.48 -14.08 13.50
N LEU A 869 -20.47 -13.51 12.85
CA LEU A 869 -21.60 -14.23 12.23
C LEU A 869 -21.35 -14.37 10.72
N ILE A 870 -21.47 -15.58 10.18
CA ILE A 870 -21.15 -15.89 8.77
C ILE A 870 -22.36 -16.57 8.11
N PHE A 871 -22.83 -16.02 6.99
CA PHE A 871 -23.92 -16.60 6.18
C PHE A 871 -23.43 -16.89 4.75
N PRO A 872 -23.95 -17.94 4.07
CA PRO A 872 -23.89 -18.00 2.62
C PRO A 872 -24.77 -16.88 2.02
N ASN A 873 -24.46 -16.46 0.79
CA ASN A 873 -25.10 -15.32 0.12
C ASN A 873 -26.64 -15.40 -0.02
N HIS A 874 -27.21 -16.60 0.11
CA HIS A 874 -28.63 -16.89 -0.01
C HIS A 874 -29.37 -16.96 1.34
N GLN A 875 -28.70 -16.71 2.47
CA GLN A 875 -29.27 -16.78 3.81
C GLN A 875 -29.16 -15.43 4.54
N ALA A 876 -30.22 -15.04 5.25
CA ALA A 876 -30.25 -13.80 6.05
C ALA A 876 -30.56 -14.04 7.55
N ALA A 877 -31.07 -15.22 7.89
CA ALA A 877 -31.53 -15.59 9.24
C ALA A 877 -31.49 -17.12 9.39
N ALA A 878 -31.75 -17.66 10.58
CA ALA A 878 -31.73 -19.10 10.85
C ALA A 878 -32.68 -19.90 9.93
N THR A 879 -33.81 -19.31 9.54
CA THR A 879 -34.79 -19.92 8.63
C THR A 879 -35.06 -19.15 7.34
N ILE A 880 -34.61 -17.88 7.23
CA ILE A 880 -34.81 -17.06 6.04
C ILE A 880 -33.71 -17.35 5.02
N MET A 881 -34.10 -18.08 3.97
CA MET A 881 -33.24 -18.48 2.85
C MET A 881 -33.94 -18.23 1.52
N HIS A 882 -33.22 -17.71 0.53
CA HIS A 882 -33.62 -17.78 -0.87
C HIS A 882 -33.17 -19.13 -1.46
N ARG A 883 -34.07 -19.83 -2.17
CA ARG A 883 -33.74 -21.05 -2.91
C ARG A 883 -33.96 -20.79 -4.40
N LYS A 884 -32.99 -21.19 -5.23
CA LYS A 884 -33.13 -21.18 -6.68
C LYS A 884 -34.26 -22.14 -7.06
N SER A 885 -35.20 -21.69 -7.88
CA SER A 885 -36.19 -22.57 -8.48
C SER A 885 -35.49 -23.58 -9.39
N THR A 886 -35.77 -24.87 -9.19
CA THR A 886 -35.29 -26.00 -9.99
C THR A 886 -36.09 -26.17 -11.26
#